data_AF-A0A2T9Y3Y7-F1
#
_entry.id   AF-A0A2T9Y3Y7-F1
#
_cell.length_a   1.000
_cell.length_b   1.000
_cell.length_c   1.000
_cell.angle_alpha   90.00
_cell.angle_beta   90.00
_cell.angle_gamma   90.00
#
_symmetry.space_group_name_H-M   'P 1'
#
loop_
_entity.id
_entity.type
_entity.pdbx_description
1 polymer ?
#
loop_
_entity_poly.entity_id
_entity_poly.type
_entity_poly.pdbx_seq_one_letter_code
_entity_poly.pdbx_strand_id
1 'polypeptide(L)'
;MQTKQVQQPTYSTPFTEGDYGDGYNIKTVFEQKILKVLTEIKNKPNWNKKIKNTEIREKWIKELQPHFEEKTINYAIDETLYYSDIFTGSLVPGAVDCTYIDDDCVPEELLNELKLNVAKLEDVPEHEKDWHPGSDNQVLDLVHPSLYPVVFGRTRGLTVDVSSTDVPKWNSVIGKGEVKYVYQPLPDKQDTNFYSRHDEYLPLTHRFRSINYQWLPTEFDIDSYGKVKILSYINNLHPEIHENLYRTLEKIFEKFVPLINNVLTDSCEQNKKNDKLRVKDKDYYVENFEDYFNRMRKEEAKENGTEFVYVKEADLEDGDFDYYHDTYREERILTEPENLKFDPESVPKNNITVDLKGSRLQVIVKLANIILTPEKPTYKGGVWHVEGMENEDIVATGIYYYDQENISDSYLAFRQSVCEPDYEQDDGVSVKEKYNLENEGPLNQRLGEIKTVKNRIISFPNIYQHQVQDFELKDKSKPGYRKILCFFLINPNKRIYSTAHIPPQQLSWFEIELMKNKNKLKQTKYNIFEMSGICKNRLMEERKQWRKDHPFGFYAKPSKATDGTLNLLEWECGIPGKPKTPWEGGVYKIALTFPEEYPTKPPKCKFTPPLFHPNVFPSGTVCLSILNEDKGWKPSITLKQILLGVQDLLNDPNNSDPAQSEAYHMFKNNKVAYEKKILQQARDHTPTD
;
A
#
# COMPACT_ATOMS: atom_id res chain seq x y z
N MET A 1 -25.49 -42.33 -3.65
CA MET A 1 -24.29 -41.64 -3.11
C MET A 1 -24.66 -40.19 -2.92
N GLN A 2 -24.93 -39.76 -1.68
CA GLN A 2 -25.09 -38.34 -1.38
C GLN A 2 -23.72 -37.69 -1.59
N THR A 3 -23.63 -36.78 -2.55
CA THR A 3 -22.52 -35.84 -2.68
C THR A 3 -22.41 -35.12 -1.34
N LYS A 4 -21.37 -35.41 -0.55
CA LYS A 4 -21.00 -34.56 0.58
C LYS A 4 -20.80 -33.16 -0.01
N GLN A 5 -21.71 -32.23 0.27
CA GLN A 5 -21.44 -30.82 0.06
C GLN A 5 -20.15 -30.52 0.82
N VAL A 6 -19.11 -30.09 0.09
CA VAL A 6 -17.88 -29.61 0.72
C VAL A 6 -18.30 -28.38 1.52
N GLN A 7 -18.23 -28.49 2.85
CA GLN A 7 -18.59 -27.40 3.73
C GLN A 7 -17.63 -26.23 3.45
N GLN A 8 -18.17 -25.07 3.12
CA GLN A 8 -17.38 -23.86 2.90
C GLN A 8 -16.74 -23.44 4.23
N PRO A 9 -15.43 -23.13 4.28
CA PRO A 9 -14.76 -22.72 5.51
C PRO A 9 -15.37 -21.41 6.05
N THR A 10 -15.49 -21.30 7.37
CA THR A 10 -15.85 -20.05 8.04
C THR A 10 -14.66 -19.57 8.87
N TYR A 11 -14.44 -18.26 8.88
CA TYR A 11 -13.26 -17.65 9.48
C TYR A 11 -13.68 -16.77 10.63
N SER A 12 -12.96 -16.89 11.75
CA SER A 12 -13.23 -16.06 12.93
C SER A 12 -12.92 -14.59 12.67
N THR A 13 -13.61 -13.71 13.40
CA THR A 13 -13.49 -12.25 13.31
C THR A 13 -12.85 -11.67 14.59
N PRO A 14 -12.02 -10.61 14.49
CA PRO A 14 -11.56 -9.86 15.66
C PRO A 14 -12.65 -8.99 16.30
N PHE A 15 -13.80 -8.82 15.64
CA PHE A 15 -14.89 -7.94 16.06
C PHE A 15 -15.94 -8.73 16.83
N THR A 16 -16.03 -8.47 18.14
CA THR A 16 -16.94 -9.15 19.08
C THR A 16 -17.97 -8.16 19.64
N GLU A 17 -19.23 -8.57 19.78
CA GLU A 17 -20.38 -7.66 19.99
C GLU A 17 -20.77 -7.44 21.46
N GLY A 18 -20.42 -8.37 22.35
CA GLY A 18 -20.84 -8.43 23.76
C GLY A 18 -19.82 -7.88 24.75
N ASP A 19 -20.33 -7.30 25.83
CA ASP A 19 -19.52 -6.54 26.79
C ASP A 19 -18.80 -7.42 27.85
N TYR A 20 -19.21 -8.70 28.07
CA TYR A 20 -18.71 -9.56 29.18
C TYR A 20 -18.68 -11.08 28.88
N GLY A 21 -18.40 -11.50 27.64
CA GLY A 21 -18.39 -12.93 27.30
C GLY A 21 -17.97 -13.26 25.87
N ASP A 22 -17.95 -12.25 24.99
CA ASP A 22 -17.53 -12.42 23.62
C ASP A 22 -16.02 -12.22 23.50
N GLY A 23 -15.30 -13.22 22.99
CA GLY A 23 -13.85 -13.21 22.89
C GLY A 23 -13.29 -14.61 22.70
N TYR A 24 -11.96 -14.71 22.68
CA TYR A 24 -11.27 -16.00 22.57
C TYR A 24 -11.02 -16.62 23.95
N ASN A 25 -10.87 -17.95 23.97
CA ASN A 25 -10.58 -18.69 25.20
C ASN A 25 -9.36 -18.12 25.92
N ILE A 26 -9.56 -17.76 27.18
CA ILE A 26 -8.54 -17.20 28.06
C ILE A 26 -7.43 -18.21 28.37
N LYS A 27 -6.18 -17.76 28.36
CA LYS A 27 -4.99 -18.59 28.61
C LYS A 27 -4.51 -18.42 30.04
N THR A 28 -4.28 -19.53 30.73
CA THR A 28 -3.75 -19.53 32.09
C THR A 28 -2.32 -18.97 32.15
N VAL A 29 -1.87 -18.56 33.32
CA VAL A 29 -0.49 -18.08 33.55
C VAL A 29 0.53 -19.16 33.15
N PHE A 30 0.25 -20.43 33.42
CA PHE A 30 1.13 -21.53 33.03
C PHE A 30 1.21 -21.66 31.50
N GLU A 31 0.08 -21.53 30.80
CA GLU A 31 0.08 -21.49 29.32
C GLU A 31 0.83 -20.27 28.77
N GLN A 32 0.66 -19.10 29.38
CA GLN A 32 1.41 -17.90 29.00
C GLN A 32 2.93 -18.07 29.21
N LYS A 33 3.37 -18.78 30.26
CA LYS A 33 4.79 -19.16 30.46
C LYS A 33 5.27 -20.07 29.33
N ILE A 34 4.47 -21.06 28.90
CA ILE A 34 4.80 -21.94 27.77
C ILE A 34 4.95 -21.13 26.48
N LEU A 35 4.01 -20.22 26.19
CA LEU A 35 4.07 -19.34 25.01
C LEU A 35 5.33 -18.47 24.97
N LYS A 36 5.80 -17.98 26.13
CA LYS A 36 7.06 -17.24 26.22
C LYS A 36 8.26 -18.12 25.86
N VAL A 37 8.33 -19.36 26.35
CA VAL A 37 9.40 -20.30 25.98
C VAL A 37 9.34 -20.65 24.49
N LEU A 38 8.15 -20.90 23.94
CA LEU A 38 7.97 -21.13 22.51
C LEU A 38 8.43 -19.92 21.68
N THR A 39 8.16 -18.70 22.17
CA THR A 39 8.61 -17.46 21.53
C THR A 39 10.14 -17.38 21.46
N GLU A 40 10.85 -17.67 22.56
CA GLU A 40 12.31 -17.71 22.59
C GLU A 40 12.90 -18.74 21.64
N ILE A 41 12.29 -19.92 21.54
CA ILE A 41 12.78 -21.00 20.70
C ILE A 41 12.49 -20.72 19.22
N LYS A 42 11.24 -20.42 18.87
CA LYS A 42 10.78 -20.28 17.48
C LYS A 42 11.28 -18.99 16.80
N ASN A 43 11.74 -18.00 17.57
CA ASN A 43 12.43 -16.85 17.00
C ASN A 43 13.89 -17.14 16.59
N LYS A 44 14.47 -18.28 17.00
CA LYS A 44 15.81 -18.68 16.55
C LYS A 44 15.75 -19.13 15.08
N PRO A 45 16.72 -18.74 14.24
CA PRO A 45 16.72 -19.10 12.82
C PRO A 45 16.89 -20.60 12.64
N ASN A 46 16.10 -21.19 11.73
CA ASN A 46 16.05 -22.64 11.48
C ASN A 46 15.74 -23.47 12.74
N TRP A 47 14.83 -22.99 13.60
CA TRP A 47 14.52 -23.66 14.87
C TRP A 47 14.09 -25.11 14.66
N ASN A 48 13.29 -25.39 13.62
CA ASN A 48 12.75 -26.71 13.30
C ASN A 48 13.86 -27.74 12.99
N LYS A 49 14.96 -27.31 12.38
CA LYS A 49 16.10 -28.19 12.12
C LYS A 49 17.00 -28.29 13.35
N LYS A 50 17.24 -27.17 14.02
CA LYS A 50 18.17 -27.07 15.15
C LYS A 50 17.68 -27.79 16.41
N ILE A 51 16.39 -27.75 16.69
CA ILE A 51 15.79 -28.41 17.88
C ILE A 51 16.00 -29.93 17.88
N LYS A 52 16.14 -30.54 16.69
CA LYS A 52 16.39 -31.98 16.55
C LYS A 52 17.80 -32.38 16.98
N ASN A 53 18.76 -31.45 16.92
CA ASN A 53 20.12 -31.69 17.41
C ASN A 53 20.13 -31.62 18.95
N THR A 54 20.50 -32.72 19.60
CA THR A 54 20.50 -32.83 21.06
C THR A 54 21.42 -31.81 21.75
N GLU A 55 22.63 -31.56 21.22
CA GLU A 55 23.57 -30.60 21.82
C GLU A 55 23.02 -29.16 21.75
N ILE A 56 22.44 -28.78 20.60
CA ILE A 56 21.82 -27.47 20.44
C ILE A 56 20.60 -27.33 21.38
N ARG A 57 19.77 -28.37 21.46
CA ARG A 57 18.60 -28.41 22.33
C ARG A 57 18.99 -28.27 23.80
N GLU A 58 20.00 -29.00 24.26
CA GLU A 58 20.53 -28.90 25.63
C GLU A 58 21.09 -27.50 25.93
N LYS A 59 21.74 -26.87 24.95
CA LYS A 59 22.20 -25.48 25.09
C LYS A 59 21.01 -24.52 25.26
N TRP A 60 19.95 -24.66 24.47
CA TRP A 60 18.76 -23.83 24.62
C TRP A 60 18.07 -24.04 25.96
N ILE A 61 17.97 -25.28 26.43
CA ILE A 61 17.43 -25.56 27.77
C ILE A 61 18.24 -24.82 28.85
N LYS A 62 19.57 -24.87 28.79
CA LYS A 62 20.45 -24.13 29.72
C LYS A 62 20.29 -22.61 29.62
N GLU A 63 20.06 -22.08 28.42
CA GLU A 63 19.76 -20.65 28.20
C GLU A 63 18.43 -20.23 28.86
N LEU A 64 17.44 -21.14 28.92
CA LEU A 64 16.08 -20.86 29.43
C LEU A 64 15.92 -21.10 30.94
N GLN A 65 16.68 -22.02 31.52
CA GLN A 65 16.61 -22.39 32.95
C GLN A 65 16.68 -21.22 33.95
N PRO A 66 17.43 -20.13 33.73
CA PRO A 66 17.44 -18.99 34.64
C PRO A 66 16.12 -18.20 34.69
N HIS A 67 15.25 -18.38 33.69
CA HIS A 67 14.05 -17.55 33.50
C HIS A 67 12.74 -18.35 33.55
N PHE A 68 12.80 -19.67 33.37
CA PHE A 68 11.63 -20.53 33.28
C PHE A 68 11.82 -21.83 34.06
N GLU A 69 10.71 -22.31 34.64
CA GLU A 69 10.67 -23.58 35.35
C GLU A 69 10.86 -24.77 34.40
N GLU A 70 11.48 -25.84 34.88
CA GLU A 70 11.82 -27.02 34.09
C GLU A 70 10.57 -27.65 33.42
N LYS A 71 9.45 -27.75 34.14
CA LYS A 71 8.18 -28.27 33.58
C LYS A 71 7.67 -27.45 32.38
N THR A 72 7.84 -26.13 32.42
CA THR A 72 7.44 -25.22 31.34
C THR A 72 8.34 -25.44 30.11
N ILE A 73 9.65 -25.52 30.34
CA ILE A 73 10.65 -25.74 29.29
C ILE A 73 10.40 -27.08 28.61
N ASN A 74 10.22 -28.15 29.39
CA ASN A 74 10.00 -29.49 28.85
C ASN A 74 8.75 -29.56 27.97
N TYR A 75 7.63 -28.98 28.43
CA TYR A 75 6.41 -28.91 27.61
C TYR A 75 6.67 -28.22 26.26
N ALA A 76 7.29 -27.02 26.29
CA ALA A 76 7.56 -26.25 25.08
C ALA A 76 8.54 -26.97 24.13
N ILE A 77 9.53 -27.68 24.67
CA ILE A 77 10.48 -28.48 23.89
C ILE A 77 9.77 -29.64 23.20
N ASP A 78 8.93 -30.38 23.91
CA ASP A 78 8.17 -31.50 23.36
C ASP A 78 7.22 -31.05 22.24
N GLU A 79 6.50 -29.94 22.46
CA GLU A 79 5.64 -29.31 21.44
C GLU A 79 6.45 -28.86 20.22
N THR A 80 7.62 -28.25 20.43
CA THR A 80 8.49 -27.78 19.34
C THR A 80 9.03 -28.97 18.54
N LEU A 81 9.43 -30.06 19.20
CA LEU A 81 9.88 -31.28 18.52
C LEU A 81 8.77 -31.86 17.64
N TYR A 82 7.55 -31.96 18.16
CA TYR A 82 6.39 -32.42 17.39
C TYR A 82 6.19 -31.61 16.10
N TYR A 83 6.15 -30.28 16.19
CA TYR A 83 6.00 -29.45 14.99
C TYR A 83 7.20 -29.52 14.05
N SER A 84 8.41 -29.77 14.57
CA SER A 84 9.60 -29.93 13.74
C SER A 84 9.58 -31.19 12.86
N ASP A 85 8.79 -32.21 13.23
CA ASP A 85 8.58 -33.41 12.43
C ASP A 85 7.57 -33.20 11.30
N ILE A 86 6.59 -32.32 11.52
CA ILE A 86 5.57 -31.95 10.52
C ILE A 86 6.16 -30.96 9.51
N PHE A 87 6.90 -29.95 9.98
CA PHE A 87 7.42 -28.86 9.17
C PHE A 87 8.93 -28.99 8.94
N THR A 88 9.30 -29.73 7.90
CA THR A 88 10.71 -30.02 7.54
C THR A 88 11.35 -29.01 6.58
N GLY A 89 10.54 -28.17 5.94
CA GLY A 89 10.96 -27.14 4.98
C GLY A 89 11.42 -25.82 5.62
N SER A 90 11.44 -24.77 4.80
CA SER A 90 11.66 -23.37 5.23
C SER A 90 10.42 -22.75 5.86
N LEU A 91 9.23 -23.09 5.33
CA LEU A 91 7.95 -22.70 5.90
C LEU A 91 7.72 -23.46 7.21
N VAL A 92 7.57 -22.72 8.29
CA VAL A 92 7.37 -23.26 9.64
C VAL A 92 6.35 -22.44 10.42
N PRO A 93 5.73 -23.00 11.48
CA PRO A 93 4.96 -22.22 12.44
C PRO A 93 5.82 -21.12 13.07
N GLY A 94 5.24 -19.93 13.20
CA GLY A 94 5.83 -18.81 13.91
C GLY A 94 5.76 -18.98 15.43
N ALA A 95 6.33 -17.99 16.14
CA ALA A 95 6.35 -17.94 17.61
C ALA A 95 4.95 -17.89 18.24
N VAL A 96 3.99 -17.27 17.54
CA VAL A 96 2.60 -17.13 17.97
C VAL A 96 1.75 -18.18 17.26
N ASP A 97 0.77 -18.76 17.96
CA ASP A 97 -0.09 -19.79 17.41
C ASP A 97 -0.82 -19.33 16.14
N CYS A 98 -1.03 -20.27 15.21
CA CYS A 98 -1.66 -20.04 13.90
C CYS A 98 -0.92 -19.00 13.02
N THR A 99 0.30 -18.61 13.38
CA THR A 99 1.17 -17.81 12.51
C THR A 99 2.18 -18.70 11.79
N TYR A 100 2.60 -18.28 10.61
CA TYR A 100 3.59 -18.98 9.79
C TYR A 100 4.64 -18.02 9.30
N ILE A 101 5.87 -18.51 9.23
CA ILE A 101 7.02 -17.75 8.73
C ILE A 101 7.77 -18.57 7.67
N ASP A 102 8.45 -17.86 6.78
CA ASP A 102 9.43 -18.46 5.88
C ASP A 102 10.55 -17.44 5.60
N ASP A 103 11.80 -17.84 5.85
CA ASP A 103 13.00 -17.01 5.70
C ASP A 103 13.68 -17.15 4.32
N ASP A 104 13.35 -18.20 3.57
CA ASP A 104 14.13 -18.66 2.41
C ASP A 104 13.28 -18.79 1.12
N CYS A 105 11.96 -18.55 1.19
CA CYS A 105 11.06 -18.74 0.04
C CYS A 105 11.20 -17.70 -1.08
N VAL A 106 11.76 -16.52 -0.79
CA VAL A 106 12.01 -15.46 -1.78
C VAL A 106 13.49 -15.51 -2.21
N PRO A 107 13.79 -15.90 -3.46
CA PRO A 107 15.16 -15.91 -3.97
C PRO A 107 15.76 -14.50 -4.04
N GLU A 108 17.08 -14.40 -3.91
CA GLU A 108 17.81 -13.13 -3.94
C GLU A 108 17.54 -12.31 -5.22
N GLU A 109 17.42 -12.97 -6.39
CA GLU A 109 17.07 -12.31 -7.65
C GLU A 109 15.72 -11.59 -7.57
N LEU A 110 14.70 -12.25 -7.00
CA LEU A 110 13.36 -11.69 -6.85
C LEU A 110 13.32 -10.58 -5.80
N LEU A 111 14.10 -10.72 -4.71
CA LEU A 111 14.28 -9.64 -3.73
C LEU A 111 14.91 -8.39 -4.39
N ASN A 112 15.94 -8.57 -5.21
CA ASN A 112 16.60 -7.47 -5.91
C ASN A 112 15.67 -6.83 -6.95
N GLU A 113 14.85 -7.64 -7.66
CA GLU A 113 13.78 -7.16 -8.55
C GLU A 113 12.78 -6.27 -7.78
N LEU A 114 12.34 -6.69 -6.59
CA LEU A 114 11.46 -5.91 -5.73
C LEU A 114 12.10 -4.58 -5.31
N LYS A 115 13.32 -4.62 -4.78
CA LYS A 115 14.04 -3.41 -4.36
C LYS A 115 14.17 -2.39 -5.49
N LEU A 116 14.56 -2.84 -6.69
CA LEU A 116 14.72 -1.98 -7.86
C LEU A 116 13.41 -1.32 -8.28
N ASN A 117 12.31 -2.07 -8.23
CA ASN A 117 11.00 -1.56 -8.64
C ASN A 117 10.37 -0.65 -7.58
N VAL A 118 10.57 -0.94 -6.29
CA VAL A 118 10.07 -0.10 -5.19
C VAL A 118 10.88 1.19 -5.04
N ALA A 119 12.18 1.20 -5.34
CA ALA A 119 13.00 2.42 -5.32
C ALA A 119 12.40 3.56 -6.17
N LYS A 120 11.69 3.24 -7.26
CA LYS A 120 10.98 4.23 -8.10
C LYS A 120 9.84 4.96 -7.38
N LEU A 121 9.30 4.38 -6.30
CA LEU A 121 8.31 5.01 -5.44
C LEU A 121 8.98 5.82 -4.31
N GLU A 122 10.20 5.44 -3.94
CA GLU A 122 10.98 6.09 -2.87
C GLU A 122 11.71 7.35 -3.39
N ASP A 123 12.24 7.26 -4.61
CA ASP A 123 13.09 8.26 -5.26
C ASP A 123 12.26 9.37 -5.93
N VAL A 124 11.31 9.93 -5.17
CA VAL A 124 10.50 11.09 -5.56
C VAL A 124 11.01 12.36 -4.86
N PRO A 125 10.77 13.56 -5.42
CA PRO A 125 11.07 14.82 -4.74
C PRO A 125 10.50 14.86 -3.32
N GLU A 126 11.18 15.52 -2.37
CA GLU A 126 10.77 15.52 -0.95
C GLU A 126 9.33 15.99 -0.72
N HIS A 127 8.84 16.94 -1.53
CA HIS A 127 7.47 17.46 -1.43
C HIS A 127 6.39 16.49 -1.95
N GLU A 128 6.79 15.41 -2.64
CA GLU A 128 5.91 14.33 -3.12
C GLU A 128 5.93 13.11 -2.19
N LYS A 129 6.83 13.07 -1.19
CA LYS A 129 6.88 11.98 -0.22
C LYS A 129 5.66 12.01 0.70
N ASP A 130 4.96 10.90 0.78
CA ASP A 130 3.80 10.72 1.65
C ASP A 130 4.22 10.22 3.03
N TRP A 131 4.50 11.15 3.93
CA TRP A 131 4.85 10.83 5.32
C TRP A 131 3.60 10.52 6.13
N HIS A 132 3.57 9.34 6.76
CA HIS A 132 2.43 8.89 7.55
C HIS A 132 2.07 9.91 8.64
N PRO A 133 0.79 10.28 8.81
CA PRO A 133 0.36 11.25 9.81
C PRO A 133 0.82 10.89 11.22
N GLY A 134 1.39 11.87 11.93
CA GLY A 134 1.84 11.68 13.32
C GLY A 134 3.10 10.82 13.48
N SER A 135 3.76 10.41 12.39
CA SER A 135 4.99 9.60 12.43
C SER A 135 6.29 10.39 12.60
N ASP A 136 6.20 11.73 12.69
CA ASP A 136 7.35 12.63 12.75
C ASP A 136 8.36 12.40 11.59
N ASN A 137 7.83 12.19 10.37
CA ASN A 137 8.60 11.87 9.16
C ASN A 137 9.52 10.64 9.31
N GLN A 138 9.07 9.61 10.05
CA GLN A 138 9.78 8.34 10.17
C GLN A 138 9.11 7.21 9.38
N VAL A 139 7.81 7.32 9.06
CA VAL A 139 7.08 6.30 8.30
C VAL A 139 6.69 6.87 6.94
N LEU A 140 7.26 6.32 5.87
CA LEU A 140 7.00 6.72 4.49
C LEU A 140 6.04 5.72 3.85
N ASP A 141 4.88 6.20 3.43
CA ASP A 141 3.85 5.43 2.74
C ASP A 141 4.14 5.43 1.23
N LEU A 142 4.31 4.25 0.63
CA LEU A 142 4.60 4.10 -0.80
C LEU A 142 3.35 3.64 -1.57
N VAL A 143 2.66 2.65 -1.00
CA VAL A 143 1.32 2.21 -1.42
C VAL A 143 0.53 2.03 -0.14
N HIS A 144 -0.52 2.84 0.06
CA HIS A 144 -1.27 2.83 1.31
C HIS A 144 -2.78 2.66 1.06
N PRO A 145 -3.46 1.74 1.77
CA PRO A 145 -4.87 1.41 1.51
C PRO A 145 -5.84 2.56 1.82
N SER A 146 -5.47 3.46 2.73
CA SER A 146 -6.27 4.63 3.08
C SER A 146 -6.28 5.74 2.02
N LEU A 147 -5.46 5.64 0.97
CA LEU A 147 -5.48 6.59 -0.14
C LEU A 147 -6.54 6.15 -1.15
N TYR A 148 -7.39 7.07 -1.61
CA TYR A 148 -8.46 6.77 -2.57
C TYR A 148 -9.38 5.60 -2.14
N PRO A 149 -9.89 5.57 -0.89
CA PRO A 149 -10.86 4.57 -0.49
C PRO A 149 -12.17 4.76 -1.26
N VAL A 150 -13.06 3.78 -1.15
CA VAL A 150 -14.47 4.02 -1.46
C VAL A 150 -15.01 5.01 -0.43
N VAL A 151 -15.66 6.06 -0.91
CA VAL A 151 -16.45 6.99 -0.10
C VAL A 151 -17.91 6.78 -0.48
N PHE A 152 -18.70 6.17 0.39
CA PHE A 152 -20.10 5.88 0.10
C PHE A 152 -20.87 7.16 -0.21
N GLY A 153 -21.71 7.13 -1.26
CA GLY A 153 -22.43 8.31 -1.74
C GLY A 153 -21.58 9.34 -2.50
N ARG A 154 -20.29 9.10 -2.73
CA ARG A 154 -19.42 9.97 -3.54
C ARG A 154 -18.62 9.23 -4.62
N THR A 155 -18.06 8.07 -4.30
CA THR A 155 -17.30 7.26 -5.25
C THR A 155 -18.24 6.73 -6.34
N ARG A 156 -17.74 6.71 -7.59
CA ARG A 156 -18.51 6.21 -8.74
C ARG A 156 -18.15 4.76 -8.99
N GLY A 157 -19.15 3.89 -9.08
CA GLY A 157 -18.98 2.48 -9.40
C GLY A 157 -19.41 2.17 -10.82
N LEU A 158 -18.95 1.06 -11.38
CA LEU A 158 -19.34 0.59 -12.72
C LEU A 158 -20.58 -0.31 -12.70
N THR A 159 -20.84 -0.97 -11.57
CA THR A 159 -21.93 -1.92 -11.38
C THR A 159 -22.38 -1.91 -9.92
N VAL A 160 -23.65 -2.23 -9.70
CA VAL A 160 -24.23 -2.47 -8.37
C VAL A 160 -23.89 -3.87 -7.86
N ASP A 161 -23.57 -4.79 -8.78
CA ASP A 161 -23.30 -6.20 -8.48
C ASP A 161 -21.80 -6.40 -8.19
N VAL A 162 -21.44 -6.41 -6.91
CA VAL A 162 -20.08 -6.67 -6.43
C VAL A 162 -19.65 -8.14 -6.56
N SER A 163 -20.58 -9.04 -6.87
CA SER A 163 -20.26 -10.45 -7.16
C SER A 163 -19.76 -10.66 -8.59
N SER A 164 -19.91 -9.65 -9.46
CA SER A 164 -19.43 -9.71 -10.83
C SER A 164 -17.96 -10.05 -10.91
N THR A 165 -17.63 -10.93 -11.86
CA THR A 165 -16.27 -11.33 -12.18
C THR A 165 -15.69 -10.52 -13.34
N ASP A 166 -16.43 -9.59 -13.92
CA ASP A 166 -15.90 -8.79 -15.03
C ASP A 166 -14.77 -7.87 -14.55
N VAL A 167 -13.63 -7.92 -15.23
CA VAL A 167 -12.48 -7.04 -14.95
C VAL A 167 -12.20 -6.16 -16.15
N PRO A 168 -12.77 -4.95 -16.20
CA PRO A 168 -12.50 -4.04 -17.29
C PRO A 168 -11.06 -3.52 -17.22
N LYS A 169 -10.47 -3.23 -18.40
CA LYS A 169 -9.17 -2.55 -18.45
C LYS A 169 -9.28 -1.18 -17.79
N TRP A 170 -8.41 -0.90 -16.82
CA TRP A 170 -8.46 0.31 -15.99
C TRP A 170 -8.59 1.62 -16.80
N ASN A 171 -7.82 1.75 -17.90
CA ASN A 171 -7.82 2.95 -18.75
C ASN A 171 -9.08 3.08 -19.61
N SER A 172 -9.82 1.99 -19.83
CA SER A 172 -11.08 2.03 -20.56
C SER A 172 -12.26 2.51 -19.70
N VAL A 173 -12.11 2.53 -18.38
CA VAL A 173 -13.16 2.89 -17.42
C VAL A 173 -12.89 4.16 -16.64
N ILE A 174 -11.72 4.77 -16.81
CA ILE A 174 -11.36 6.01 -16.13
C ILE A 174 -12.40 7.11 -16.40
N GLY A 175 -12.84 7.80 -15.32
CA GLY A 175 -13.87 8.83 -15.38
C GLY A 175 -15.31 8.34 -15.63
N LYS A 176 -15.54 7.02 -15.76
CA LYS A 176 -16.88 6.42 -15.92
C LYS A 176 -17.53 6.08 -14.57
N GLY A 177 -18.67 5.40 -14.62
CA GLY A 177 -19.42 4.94 -13.45
C GLY A 177 -20.46 5.92 -12.93
N GLU A 178 -21.27 5.48 -11.97
CA GLU A 178 -22.32 6.26 -11.32
C GLU A 178 -22.24 6.12 -9.81
N VAL A 179 -22.54 7.21 -9.08
CA VAL A 179 -22.52 7.22 -7.61
C VAL A 179 -23.57 6.27 -7.04
N LYS A 180 -24.74 6.14 -7.70
CA LYS A 180 -25.84 5.28 -7.25
C LYS A 180 -25.48 3.78 -7.18
N TYR A 181 -24.39 3.37 -7.84
CA TYR A 181 -23.91 1.98 -7.81
C TYR A 181 -23.01 1.69 -6.61
N VAL A 182 -22.65 2.71 -5.83
CA VAL A 182 -21.81 2.57 -4.63
C VAL A 182 -22.58 3.09 -3.43
N TYR A 183 -23.26 2.17 -2.77
CA TYR A 183 -24.07 2.44 -1.60
C TYR A 183 -23.48 1.79 -0.37
N GLN A 184 -23.76 2.41 0.77
CA GLN A 184 -23.39 1.89 2.06
C GLN A 184 -24.05 0.51 2.29
N PRO A 185 -23.31 -0.50 2.77
CA PRO A 185 -23.93 -1.73 3.25
C PRO A 185 -24.74 -1.40 4.50
N LEU A 186 -26.06 -1.27 4.36
CA LEU A 186 -26.98 -1.15 5.51
C LEU A 186 -27.09 -2.52 6.19
N PRO A 187 -27.16 -2.59 7.53
CA PRO A 187 -27.48 -3.84 8.21
C PRO A 187 -28.86 -4.36 7.77
N ASP A 188 -29.02 -5.69 7.76
CA ASP A 188 -30.32 -6.30 7.49
C ASP A 188 -31.33 -5.80 8.52
N LYS A 189 -32.58 -5.53 8.08
CA LYS A 189 -33.64 -4.95 8.93
C LYS A 189 -33.94 -5.73 10.21
N GLN A 190 -33.43 -6.97 10.35
CA GLN A 190 -33.60 -7.81 11.54
C GLN A 190 -32.68 -7.43 12.71
N ASP A 191 -31.58 -6.69 12.50
CA ASP A 191 -30.61 -6.31 13.55
C ASP A 191 -31.00 -5.06 14.35
N THR A 192 -32.19 -4.50 14.13
CA THR A 192 -32.64 -3.26 14.80
C THR A 192 -33.17 -3.48 16.23
N ASN A 193 -33.13 -4.70 16.76
CA ASN A 193 -33.76 -5.03 18.05
C ASN A 193 -32.86 -4.90 19.29
N PHE A 194 -31.58 -4.57 19.16
CA PHE A 194 -30.69 -4.34 20.31
C PHE A 194 -30.35 -2.86 20.47
N TYR A 195 -31.36 -2.07 20.83
CA TYR A 195 -31.10 -0.76 21.46
C TYR A 195 -30.78 -1.00 22.94
N SER A 196 -29.51 -0.81 23.32
CA SER A 196 -29.16 -0.69 24.74
C SER A 196 -29.90 0.52 25.32
N ARG A 197 -30.56 0.33 26.47
CA ARG A 197 -31.39 1.34 27.14
C ARG A 197 -30.60 2.53 27.71
N HIS A 198 -29.28 2.57 27.52
CA HIS A 198 -28.37 3.57 28.08
C HIS A 198 -27.31 3.99 27.06
N ASP A 199 -27.72 4.58 25.92
CA ASP A 199 -27.00 5.69 25.29
C ASP A 199 -27.64 6.07 23.93
N GLU A 200 -27.67 7.36 23.61
CA GLU A 200 -28.21 7.97 22.36
C GLU A 200 -27.43 7.59 21.07
N TYR A 201 -26.66 6.50 21.07
CA TYR A 201 -25.68 6.16 20.03
C TYR A 201 -26.17 5.05 19.09
N LEU A 202 -25.60 5.05 17.88
CA LEU A 202 -25.88 4.16 16.74
C LEU A 202 -26.10 2.67 17.13
N PRO A 203 -26.90 1.89 16.35
CA PRO A 203 -27.06 0.46 16.56
C PRO A 203 -25.71 -0.27 16.74
N LEU A 204 -25.66 -1.30 17.59
CA LEU A 204 -24.44 -2.08 17.90
C LEU A 204 -23.68 -2.53 16.64
N THR A 205 -24.40 -2.82 15.56
CA THR A 205 -23.90 -3.16 14.21
C THR A 205 -23.03 -2.08 13.54
N HIS A 206 -22.85 -0.91 14.14
CA HIS A 206 -22.04 0.19 13.63
C HIS A 206 -20.72 0.42 14.39
N ARG A 207 -20.42 -0.32 15.48
CA ARG A 207 -19.16 -0.11 16.24
C ARG A 207 -17.93 -0.41 15.39
N PHE A 208 -17.96 -1.49 14.60
CA PHE A 208 -16.81 -1.99 13.83
C PHE A 208 -16.98 -1.86 12.32
N ARG A 209 -18.08 -1.24 11.89
CA ARG A 209 -18.40 -1.02 10.47
C ARG A 209 -18.47 0.45 10.17
N SER A 210 -17.61 0.91 9.27
CA SER A 210 -17.63 2.26 8.73
C SER A 210 -18.85 2.48 7.83
N ILE A 211 -19.60 3.53 8.11
CA ILE A 211 -20.72 3.99 7.27
C ILE A 211 -20.27 4.89 6.12
N ASN A 212 -19.01 5.36 6.16
CA ASN A 212 -18.50 6.39 5.26
C ASN A 212 -17.49 5.84 4.25
N TYR A 213 -16.68 4.87 4.66
CA TYR A 213 -15.48 4.46 3.94
C TYR A 213 -15.34 2.94 3.85
N GLN A 214 -14.73 2.47 2.77
CA GLN A 214 -14.22 1.10 2.63
C GLN A 214 -12.89 1.15 1.87
N TRP A 215 -11.89 0.39 2.31
CA TRP A 215 -10.68 0.18 1.53
C TRP A 215 -10.97 -0.59 0.24
N LEU A 216 -10.12 -0.36 -0.76
CA LEU A 216 -10.35 -0.82 -2.12
C LEU A 216 -9.39 -1.98 -2.48
N PRO A 217 -9.81 -3.25 -2.31
CA PRO A 217 -9.00 -4.39 -2.69
C PRO A 217 -8.81 -4.51 -4.20
N THR A 218 -7.79 -5.27 -4.58
CA THR A 218 -7.42 -5.61 -5.95
C THR A 218 -7.76 -7.06 -6.25
N GLU A 219 -8.16 -7.35 -7.48
CA GLU A 219 -8.48 -8.71 -7.93
C GLU A 219 -7.21 -9.48 -8.29
N PHE A 220 -7.02 -10.62 -7.62
CA PHE A 220 -5.95 -11.57 -7.87
C PHE A 220 -6.55 -12.88 -8.36
N ASP A 221 -5.95 -13.49 -9.36
CA ASP A 221 -6.26 -14.83 -9.85
C ASP A 221 -5.13 -15.78 -9.46
N ILE A 222 -5.48 -16.96 -8.98
CA ILE A 222 -4.53 -18.05 -8.73
C ILE A 222 -4.96 -19.20 -9.61
N ASP A 223 -4.12 -19.57 -10.58
CA ASP A 223 -4.45 -20.69 -11.46
C ASP A 223 -4.35 -22.05 -10.72
N SER A 224 -4.69 -23.13 -11.42
CA SER A 224 -4.63 -24.50 -10.87
C SER A 224 -3.21 -24.95 -10.48
N TYR A 225 -2.18 -24.27 -10.96
CA TYR A 225 -0.77 -24.55 -10.65
C TYR A 225 -0.23 -23.67 -9.52
N GLY A 226 -1.02 -22.71 -9.04
CA GLY A 226 -0.61 -21.74 -8.02
C GLY A 226 0.09 -20.50 -8.59
N LYS A 227 0.01 -20.26 -9.90
CA LYS A 227 0.53 -19.03 -10.52
C LYS A 227 -0.44 -17.89 -10.32
N VAL A 228 0.11 -16.74 -9.96
CA VAL A 228 -0.68 -15.57 -9.57
C VAL A 228 -0.71 -14.57 -10.71
N LYS A 229 -1.89 -14.01 -10.96
CA LYS A 229 -2.08 -12.86 -11.85
C LYS A 229 -2.86 -11.77 -11.15
N ILE A 230 -2.36 -10.53 -11.21
CA ILE A 230 -3.13 -9.36 -10.80
C ILE A 230 -4.02 -8.96 -11.98
N LEU A 231 -5.34 -8.99 -11.77
CA LEU A 231 -6.33 -8.78 -12.83
C LEU A 231 -6.74 -7.31 -12.97
N SER A 232 -6.88 -6.59 -11.85
CA SER A 232 -7.28 -5.18 -11.81
C SER A 232 -6.15 -4.29 -11.27
N TYR A 233 -6.31 -2.96 -11.32
CA TYR A 233 -5.27 -2.07 -10.81
C TYR A 233 -5.12 -2.20 -9.29
N ILE A 234 -3.91 -2.06 -8.77
CA ILE A 234 -3.63 -1.87 -7.35
C ILE A 234 -3.93 -0.42 -6.98
N ASN A 235 -4.71 -0.23 -5.92
CA ASN A 235 -5.07 1.09 -5.45
C ASN A 235 -3.82 1.94 -5.18
N ASN A 236 -3.80 3.16 -5.73
CA ASN A 236 -2.68 4.09 -5.71
C ASN A 236 -1.36 3.60 -6.36
N LEU A 237 -1.38 2.55 -7.20
CA LEU A 237 -0.20 2.11 -7.93
C LEU A 237 -0.49 2.01 -9.43
N HIS A 238 0.05 2.92 -10.23
CA HIS A 238 -0.30 3.03 -11.66
C HIS A 238 0.11 1.77 -12.46
N PRO A 239 -0.84 1.08 -13.16
CA PRO A 239 -0.57 -0.20 -13.82
C PRO A 239 0.50 -0.16 -14.91
N GLU A 240 0.51 0.88 -15.76
CA GLU A 240 1.49 0.98 -16.85
C GLU A 240 2.84 1.55 -16.42
N ILE A 241 2.87 2.56 -15.54
CA ILE A 241 4.14 3.14 -15.04
C ILE A 241 4.92 2.12 -14.20
N HIS A 242 4.20 1.32 -13.41
CA HIS A 242 4.80 0.33 -12.50
C HIS A 242 4.57 -1.11 -12.94
N GLU A 243 4.44 -1.38 -14.25
CA GLU A 243 4.15 -2.71 -14.80
C GLU A 243 5.09 -3.80 -14.25
N ASN A 244 6.40 -3.50 -14.17
CA ASN A 244 7.38 -4.44 -13.61
C ASN A 244 7.15 -4.73 -12.13
N LEU A 245 6.70 -3.74 -11.35
CA LEU A 245 6.35 -3.95 -9.94
C LEU A 245 5.15 -4.88 -9.83
N TYR A 246 4.11 -4.74 -10.68
CA TYR A 246 2.99 -5.68 -10.71
C TYR A 246 3.45 -7.12 -10.94
N ARG A 247 4.31 -7.36 -11.95
CA ARG A 247 4.87 -8.70 -12.21
C ARG A 247 5.72 -9.21 -11.04
N THR A 248 6.41 -8.33 -10.33
CA THR A 248 7.16 -8.69 -9.12
C THR A 248 6.21 -9.09 -7.99
N LEU A 249 5.15 -8.31 -7.76
CA LEU A 249 4.15 -8.57 -6.72
C LEU A 249 3.39 -9.88 -6.97
N GLU A 250 3.10 -10.22 -8.22
CA GLU A 250 2.56 -11.54 -8.61
C GLU A 250 3.45 -12.67 -8.08
N LYS A 251 4.75 -12.66 -8.43
CA LYS A 251 5.73 -13.67 -8.00
C LYS A 251 5.93 -13.70 -6.48
N ILE A 252 5.89 -12.56 -5.80
CA ILE A 252 6.00 -12.49 -4.33
C ILE A 252 4.74 -13.08 -3.70
N PHE A 253 3.54 -12.74 -4.19
CA PHE A 253 2.30 -13.28 -3.65
C PHE A 253 2.20 -14.81 -3.84
N GLU A 254 2.77 -15.37 -4.92
CA GLU A 254 2.93 -16.84 -5.07
C GLU A 254 3.63 -17.48 -3.86
N LYS A 255 4.58 -16.76 -3.21
CA LYS A 255 5.28 -17.25 -2.01
C LYS A 255 4.43 -17.15 -0.75
N PHE A 256 3.46 -16.25 -0.71
CA PHE A 256 2.51 -16.15 0.39
C PHE A 256 1.43 -17.22 0.35
N VAL A 257 1.05 -17.72 -0.83
CA VAL A 257 -0.08 -18.68 -0.97
C VAL A 257 0.03 -19.88 -0.01
N PRO A 258 1.17 -20.59 0.14
CA PRO A 258 1.28 -21.70 1.08
C PRO A 258 1.12 -21.27 2.56
N LEU A 259 1.63 -20.10 2.93
CA LEU A 259 1.49 -19.58 4.29
C LEU A 259 0.03 -19.22 4.58
N ILE A 260 -0.62 -18.55 3.63
CA ILE A 260 -2.04 -18.17 3.74
C ILE A 260 -2.92 -19.42 3.79
N ASN A 261 -2.65 -20.46 2.97
CA ASN A 261 -3.38 -21.73 3.05
C ASN A 261 -3.33 -22.32 4.47
N ASN A 262 -2.16 -22.29 5.11
CA ASN A 262 -2.00 -22.76 6.48
C ASN A 262 -2.72 -21.85 7.49
N VAL A 263 -2.59 -20.52 7.36
CA VAL A 263 -3.31 -19.56 8.22
C VAL A 263 -4.81 -19.78 8.14
N LEU A 264 -5.38 -19.84 6.94
CA LEU A 264 -6.81 -20.02 6.72
C LEU A 264 -7.29 -21.41 7.15
N THR A 265 -6.44 -22.43 7.02
CA THR A 265 -6.75 -23.75 7.56
C THR A 265 -6.80 -23.69 9.09
N ASP A 266 -5.86 -23.03 9.74
CA ASP A 266 -5.79 -23.02 11.20
C ASP A 266 -6.78 -22.05 11.84
N SER A 267 -7.14 -20.96 11.16
CA SER A 267 -8.17 -20.00 11.60
C SER A 267 -9.59 -20.39 11.24
N CYS A 268 -9.76 -21.50 10.54
CA CYS A 268 -11.06 -22.08 10.21
C CYS A 268 -11.78 -22.50 11.51
N GLU A 269 -12.97 -21.95 11.76
CA GLU A 269 -13.75 -22.23 12.98
C GLU A 269 -14.06 -23.72 13.12
N GLN A 270 -14.27 -24.40 11.99
CA GLN A 270 -14.51 -25.85 11.93
C GLN A 270 -13.32 -26.66 12.46
N ASN A 271 -12.10 -26.12 12.45
CA ASN A 271 -10.90 -26.80 12.92
C ASN A 271 -10.60 -26.56 14.40
N LYS A 272 -11.23 -25.54 15.03
CA LYS A 272 -11.12 -25.24 16.47
C LYS A 272 -9.68 -25.13 17.02
N LYS A 273 -8.73 -24.74 16.18
CA LYS A 273 -7.32 -24.61 16.62
C LYS A 273 -7.09 -23.39 17.51
N ASN A 274 -7.78 -22.29 17.21
CA ASN A 274 -7.73 -21.08 18.05
C ASN A 274 -8.36 -21.31 19.45
N ASP A 275 -9.32 -22.22 19.56
CA ASP A 275 -10.01 -22.54 20.82
C ASP A 275 -9.21 -23.50 21.71
N LYS A 276 -8.10 -24.06 21.19
CA LYS A 276 -7.29 -25.03 21.91
C LYS A 276 -6.54 -24.34 23.06
N LEU A 277 -6.79 -24.81 24.28
CA LEU A 277 -5.96 -24.52 25.45
C LEU A 277 -4.94 -25.64 25.67
N ARG A 278 -3.69 -25.27 25.97
CA ARG A 278 -2.63 -26.19 26.42
C ARG A 278 -2.88 -26.62 27.86
N VAL A 279 -3.38 -25.69 28.67
CA VAL A 279 -3.64 -25.88 30.09
C VAL A 279 -5.10 -25.55 30.36
N LYS A 280 -5.86 -26.50 30.87
CA LYS A 280 -7.28 -26.33 31.18
C LYS A 280 -7.45 -25.89 32.61
N ASP A 281 -8.57 -25.25 32.88
CA ASP A 281 -8.98 -24.82 34.22
C ASP A 281 -8.90 -25.92 35.27
N LYS A 282 -9.39 -27.10 34.92
CA LYS A 282 -9.39 -28.29 35.78
C LYS A 282 -8.01 -28.86 36.08
N ASP A 283 -6.96 -28.40 35.39
CA ASP A 283 -5.59 -28.85 35.62
C ASP A 283 -4.94 -28.10 36.79
N TYR A 284 -5.51 -26.95 37.20
CA TYR A 284 -5.13 -26.25 38.42
C TYR A 284 -5.79 -26.90 39.64
N TYR A 285 -5.07 -26.93 40.74
CA TYR A 285 -5.65 -27.24 42.04
C TYR A 285 -6.10 -25.94 42.70
N VAL A 286 -7.38 -25.87 43.05
CA VAL A 286 -7.97 -24.82 43.88
C VAL A 286 -8.42 -25.51 45.16
N GLU A 287 -7.85 -25.10 46.29
CA GLU A 287 -8.28 -25.56 47.60
C GLU A 287 -9.75 -25.20 47.81
N ASN A 288 -10.58 -26.19 48.15
CA ASN A 288 -11.99 -25.96 48.46
C ASN A 288 -12.14 -25.37 49.86
N PHE A 289 -13.33 -24.83 50.14
CA PHE A 289 -13.62 -24.18 51.42
C PHE A 289 -13.39 -25.11 52.63
N GLU A 290 -13.80 -26.38 52.52
CA GLU A 290 -13.63 -27.36 53.59
C GLU A 290 -12.16 -27.62 53.92
N ASP A 291 -11.32 -27.81 52.90
CA ASP A 291 -9.89 -28.01 53.07
C ASP A 291 -9.22 -26.74 53.61
N TYR A 292 -9.63 -25.55 53.15
CA TYR A 292 -9.13 -24.27 53.63
C TYR A 292 -9.38 -24.07 55.13
N PHE A 293 -10.63 -24.13 55.58
CA PHE A 293 -10.91 -23.82 56.99
C PHE A 293 -10.29 -24.89 57.91
N ASN A 294 -10.23 -26.15 57.47
CA ASN A 294 -9.55 -27.20 58.23
C ASN A 294 -8.02 -26.98 58.28
N ARG A 295 -7.41 -26.45 57.22
CA ARG A 295 -6.00 -26.05 57.23
C ARG A 295 -5.75 -24.92 58.23
N MET A 296 -6.56 -23.86 58.21
CA MET A 296 -6.45 -22.74 59.15
C MET A 296 -6.63 -23.21 60.59
N ARG A 297 -7.68 -24.00 60.89
CA ARG A 297 -7.90 -24.59 62.22
C ARG A 297 -6.76 -25.50 62.69
N LYS A 298 -6.11 -26.21 61.76
CA LYS A 298 -4.95 -27.04 62.07
C LYS A 298 -3.73 -26.20 62.45
N GLU A 299 -3.54 -25.06 61.80
CA GLU A 299 -2.50 -24.08 62.15
C GLU A 299 -2.78 -23.44 63.50
N GLU A 300 -4.01 -22.98 63.75
CA GLU A 300 -4.45 -22.44 65.05
C GLU A 300 -4.31 -23.46 66.18
N ALA A 301 -4.69 -24.72 65.94
CA ALA A 301 -4.53 -25.78 66.93
C ALA A 301 -3.05 -26.04 67.27
N LYS A 302 -2.18 -25.97 66.26
CA LYS A 302 -0.72 -26.09 66.45
C LYS A 302 -0.15 -24.91 67.24
N GLU A 303 -0.62 -23.70 66.98
CA GLU A 303 -0.20 -22.48 67.71
C GLU A 303 -0.67 -22.48 69.16
N ASN A 304 -1.90 -22.94 69.40
CA ASN A 304 -2.52 -23.00 70.73
C ASN A 304 -2.16 -24.27 71.52
N GLY A 305 -1.49 -25.24 70.91
CA GLY A 305 -1.12 -26.51 71.53
C GLY A 305 -2.33 -27.42 71.82
N THR A 306 -3.40 -27.30 71.03
CA THR A 306 -4.63 -28.11 71.15
C THR A 306 -4.66 -29.24 70.11
N GLU A 307 -5.51 -30.24 70.34
CA GLU A 307 -5.72 -31.33 69.37
C GLU A 307 -6.55 -30.82 68.18
N PHE A 308 -6.08 -31.09 66.95
CA PHE A 308 -6.83 -30.79 65.73
C PHE A 308 -7.84 -31.89 65.45
N VAL A 309 -9.10 -31.50 65.24
CA VAL A 309 -10.18 -32.39 64.80
C VAL A 309 -10.72 -31.86 63.49
N TYR A 310 -10.78 -32.75 62.49
CA TYR A 310 -11.35 -32.44 61.19
C TYR A 310 -12.87 -32.26 61.31
N VAL A 311 -13.40 -31.23 60.67
CA VAL A 311 -14.84 -30.91 60.66
C VAL A 311 -15.30 -30.81 59.21
N LYS A 312 -16.46 -31.38 58.92
CA LYS A 312 -17.10 -31.23 57.61
C LYS A 312 -17.79 -29.89 57.52
N GLU A 313 -17.88 -29.32 56.33
CA GLU A 313 -18.57 -28.04 56.09
C GLU A 313 -19.99 -28.03 56.66
N ALA A 314 -20.73 -29.13 56.50
CA ALA A 314 -22.10 -29.27 57.01
C ALA A 314 -22.22 -29.25 58.55
N ASP A 315 -21.11 -29.44 59.26
CA ASP A 315 -21.02 -29.46 60.72
C ASP A 315 -20.34 -28.20 61.28
N LEU A 316 -20.03 -27.21 60.43
CA LEU A 316 -19.41 -25.93 60.83
C LEU A 316 -20.46 -24.99 61.46
N GLU A 317 -20.12 -24.36 62.58
CA GLU A 317 -21.03 -23.40 63.22
C GLU A 317 -21.15 -22.11 62.38
N ASP A 318 -22.35 -21.51 62.29
CA ASP A 318 -22.62 -20.35 61.43
C ASP A 318 -21.62 -19.19 61.64
N GLY A 319 -21.21 -18.92 62.88
CA GLY A 319 -20.24 -17.86 63.19
C GLY A 319 -18.81 -18.16 62.71
N ASP A 320 -18.42 -19.44 62.73
CA ASP A 320 -17.12 -19.88 62.20
C ASP A 320 -17.16 -19.90 60.67
N PHE A 321 -18.31 -20.25 60.07
CA PHE A 321 -18.50 -20.19 58.63
C PHE A 321 -18.24 -18.78 58.11
N ASP A 322 -18.91 -17.77 58.66
CA ASP A 322 -18.73 -16.37 58.24
C ASP A 322 -17.26 -15.92 58.39
N TYR A 323 -16.62 -16.26 59.51
CA TYR A 323 -15.22 -15.89 59.78
C TYR A 323 -14.25 -16.46 58.75
N TYR A 324 -14.32 -17.75 58.44
CA TYR A 324 -13.42 -18.37 57.46
C TYR A 324 -13.82 -18.04 56.02
N HIS A 325 -15.11 -17.83 55.74
CA HIS A 325 -15.58 -17.48 54.41
C HIS A 325 -15.07 -16.10 53.97
N ASP A 326 -14.97 -15.14 54.89
CA ASP A 326 -14.45 -13.80 54.62
C ASP A 326 -12.98 -13.81 54.14
N THR A 327 -12.14 -14.71 54.67
CA THR A 327 -10.70 -14.79 54.32
C THR A 327 -10.37 -15.88 53.29
N TYR A 328 -11.28 -16.83 53.05
CA TYR A 328 -11.07 -17.97 52.16
C TYR A 328 -10.55 -17.57 50.77
N ARG A 329 -11.14 -16.55 50.15
CA ARG A 329 -10.78 -16.15 48.79
C ARG A 329 -9.36 -15.58 48.68
N GLU A 330 -8.89 -14.91 49.73
CA GLU A 330 -7.56 -14.28 49.76
C GLU A 330 -6.46 -15.27 50.14
N GLU A 331 -6.80 -16.30 50.93
CA GLU A 331 -5.82 -17.19 51.56
C GLU A 331 -5.89 -18.65 51.08
N ARG A 332 -6.84 -19.02 50.21
CA ARG A 332 -6.92 -20.37 49.64
C ARG A 332 -5.70 -20.69 48.78
N ILE A 333 -5.29 -21.95 48.81
CA ILE A 333 -4.19 -22.42 48.00
C ILE A 333 -4.63 -22.61 46.55
N LEU A 334 -3.99 -21.90 45.62
CA LEU A 334 -4.07 -22.11 44.18
C LEU A 334 -2.70 -22.60 43.67
N THR A 335 -2.65 -23.78 43.05
CA THR A 335 -1.38 -24.30 42.50
C THR A 335 -1.50 -24.72 41.04
N GLU A 336 -0.44 -24.42 40.29
CA GLU A 336 -0.27 -24.84 38.90
C GLU A 336 -0.07 -26.37 38.81
N PRO A 337 -0.43 -27.00 37.68
CA PRO A 337 -0.15 -28.43 37.48
C PRO A 337 1.37 -28.71 37.53
N GLU A 338 1.76 -29.73 38.31
CA GLU A 338 3.16 -30.15 38.44
C GLU A 338 3.64 -31.02 37.26
N ASN A 339 2.77 -31.91 36.75
CA ASN A 339 3.15 -32.99 35.84
C ASN A 339 2.53 -32.88 34.44
N LEU A 340 2.13 -31.67 34.02
CA LEU A 340 1.56 -31.49 32.69
C LEU A 340 2.62 -31.71 31.60
N LYS A 341 2.30 -32.57 30.64
CA LYS A 341 3.18 -32.88 29.48
C LYS A 341 2.44 -32.59 28.18
N PHE A 342 3.20 -32.25 27.15
CA PHE A 342 2.65 -32.08 25.82
C PHE A 342 2.13 -33.43 25.30
N ASP A 343 0.88 -33.44 24.85
CA ASP A 343 0.24 -34.60 24.22
C ASP A 343 -0.03 -34.32 22.73
N PRO A 344 0.64 -35.02 21.80
CA PRO A 344 0.38 -34.91 20.37
C PRO A 344 -1.08 -35.15 19.98
N GLU A 345 -1.81 -36.03 20.68
CA GLU A 345 -3.22 -36.32 20.38
C GLU A 345 -4.15 -35.17 20.79
N SER A 346 -3.68 -34.25 21.64
CA SER A 346 -4.42 -33.04 22.00
C SER A 346 -4.48 -32.02 20.86
N VAL A 347 -3.65 -32.13 19.82
CA VAL A 347 -3.62 -31.19 18.69
C VAL A 347 -4.86 -31.41 17.81
N PRO A 348 -5.75 -30.39 17.66
CA PRO A 348 -6.94 -30.54 16.84
C PRO A 348 -6.60 -30.92 15.39
N LYS A 349 -7.31 -31.92 14.87
CA LYS A 349 -7.17 -32.37 13.48
C LYS A 349 -7.92 -31.41 12.55
N ASN A 350 -7.39 -31.24 11.34
CA ASN A 350 -8.02 -30.41 10.32
C ASN A 350 -9.27 -31.12 9.76
N ASN A 351 -10.45 -30.62 10.10
CA ASN A 351 -11.71 -31.02 9.48
C ASN A 351 -11.86 -30.44 8.07
N ILE A 352 -11.33 -29.23 7.85
CA ILE A 352 -11.23 -28.56 6.55
C ILE A 352 -9.77 -28.21 6.30
N THR A 353 -9.31 -28.34 5.06
CA THR A 353 -8.01 -27.82 4.61
C THR A 353 -8.27 -26.87 3.45
N VAL A 354 -7.72 -25.67 3.54
CA VAL A 354 -7.90 -24.61 2.54
C VAL A 354 -6.78 -24.70 1.50
N ASP A 355 -7.16 -24.72 0.22
CA ASP A 355 -6.23 -24.54 -0.90
C ASP A 355 -6.78 -23.45 -1.82
N LEU A 356 -6.02 -22.36 -1.95
CA LEU A 356 -6.39 -21.21 -2.77
C LEU A 356 -6.07 -21.39 -4.27
N LYS A 357 -5.52 -22.53 -4.72
CA LYS A 357 -5.34 -22.77 -6.15
C LYS A 357 -6.67 -22.83 -6.89
N GLY A 358 -6.72 -22.22 -8.07
CA GLY A 358 -7.95 -22.07 -8.86
C GLY A 358 -8.95 -21.08 -8.28
N SER A 359 -8.54 -20.26 -7.31
CA SER A 359 -9.40 -19.25 -6.68
C SER A 359 -9.13 -17.86 -7.22
N ARG A 360 -10.14 -17.01 -7.11
CA ARG A 360 -10.05 -15.58 -7.37
C ARG A 360 -10.25 -14.82 -6.07
N LEU A 361 -9.28 -13.99 -5.74
CA LEU A 361 -9.16 -13.33 -4.44
C LEU A 361 -9.27 -11.81 -4.56
N GLN A 362 -9.68 -11.20 -3.45
CA GLN A 362 -9.60 -9.77 -3.24
C GLN A 362 -8.48 -9.50 -2.23
N VAL A 363 -7.47 -8.75 -2.64
CA VAL A 363 -6.25 -8.51 -1.85
C VAL A 363 -5.95 -7.02 -1.81
N ILE A 364 -5.75 -6.48 -0.62
CA ILE A 364 -5.25 -5.13 -0.42
C ILE A 364 -3.72 -5.19 -0.35
N VAL A 365 -3.03 -4.31 -1.07
CA VAL A 365 -1.56 -4.23 -1.10
C VAL A 365 -1.11 -2.97 -0.36
N LYS A 366 -0.10 -3.10 0.50
CA LYS A 366 0.54 -1.97 1.20
C LYS A 366 2.05 -2.06 1.10
N LEU A 367 2.73 -0.94 0.86
CA LEU A 367 4.18 -0.79 0.90
C LEU A 367 4.50 0.41 1.78
N ALA A 368 5.35 0.21 2.78
CA ALA A 368 5.76 1.27 3.69
C ALA A 368 7.18 1.05 4.19
N ASN A 369 7.86 2.16 4.48
CA ASN A 369 9.21 2.17 5.01
C ASN A 369 9.23 2.89 6.36
N ILE A 370 9.96 2.34 7.32
CA ILE A 370 10.37 3.07 8.51
C ILE A 370 11.83 3.50 8.31
N ILE A 371 12.09 4.79 8.47
CA ILE A 371 13.39 5.43 8.25
C ILE A 371 13.83 6.11 9.54
N LEU A 372 15.07 5.85 9.93
CA LEU A 372 15.74 6.46 11.08
C LEU A 372 16.95 7.26 10.62
N THR A 373 17.15 8.43 11.21
CA THR A 373 18.30 9.31 10.95
C THR A 373 19.09 9.52 12.24
N PRO A 374 20.35 9.99 12.17
CA PRO A 374 21.10 10.36 13.37
C PRO A 374 20.36 11.35 14.29
N GLU A 375 19.54 12.24 13.73
CA GLU A 375 18.73 13.22 14.46
C GLU A 375 17.47 12.60 15.08
N LYS A 376 16.94 11.53 14.47
CA LYS A 376 15.76 10.76 14.92
C LYS A 376 16.12 9.27 14.98
N PRO A 377 16.97 8.85 15.94
CA PRO A 377 17.63 7.55 15.91
C PRO A 377 16.77 6.40 16.42
N THR A 378 15.56 6.68 16.91
CA THR A 378 14.68 5.70 17.57
C THR A 378 13.26 5.79 17.00
N TYR A 379 12.67 4.64 16.69
CA TYR A 379 11.25 4.49 16.42
C TYR A 379 10.57 3.97 17.68
N LYS A 380 9.53 4.66 18.18
CA LYS A 380 8.88 4.34 19.46
C LYS A 380 7.92 3.15 19.41
N GLY A 381 7.79 2.49 18.27
CA GLY A 381 6.79 1.46 18.03
C GLY A 381 5.51 2.03 17.40
N GLY A 382 4.70 1.12 16.85
CA GLY A 382 3.39 1.42 16.30
C GLY A 382 2.30 1.40 17.37
N VAL A 383 1.03 1.44 16.95
CA VAL A 383 -0.12 1.25 17.83
C VAL A 383 -0.65 -0.18 17.74
N TRP A 384 -1.33 -0.65 18.78
CA TRP A 384 -2.06 -1.91 18.72
C TRP A 384 -3.27 -1.77 17.80
N HIS A 385 -3.37 -2.62 16.77
CA HIS A 385 -4.47 -2.58 15.80
C HIS A 385 -4.70 -3.95 15.16
N VAL A 386 -5.88 -4.11 14.56
CA VAL A 386 -6.17 -5.14 13.54
C VAL A 386 -6.20 -4.47 12.17
N GLU A 387 -6.05 -5.24 11.09
CA GLU A 387 -6.12 -4.67 9.74
C GLU A 387 -7.58 -4.50 9.29
N GLY A 388 -7.92 -3.28 8.87
CA GLY A 388 -9.25 -2.94 8.37
C GLY A 388 -10.37 -2.98 9.41
N MET A 389 -11.59 -2.82 8.92
CA MET A 389 -12.85 -2.87 9.66
C MET A 389 -13.71 -4.03 9.13
N GLU A 390 -14.92 -4.22 9.67
CA GLU A 390 -15.86 -5.23 9.15
C GLU A 390 -16.18 -5.05 7.66
N ASN A 391 -16.08 -3.82 7.16
CA ASN A 391 -16.30 -3.51 5.74
C ASN A 391 -15.34 -4.26 4.83
N GLU A 392 -14.11 -4.47 5.26
CA GLU A 392 -13.09 -5.15 4.48
C GLU A 392 -13.16 -6.67 4.64
N ASP A 393 -13.63 -7.19 5.79
CA ASP A 393 -13.67 -8.63 6.09
C ASP A 393 -12.32 -9.33 5.82
N ILE A 394 -11.21 -8.71 6.28
CA ILE A 394 -9.86 -9.26 6.14
C ILE A 394 -9.74 -10.47 7.07
N VAL A 395 -9.37 -11.62 6.52
CA VAL A 395 -9.23 -12.89 7.25
C VAL A 395 -7.79 -13.30 7.49
N ALA A 396 -6.86 -12.84 6.65
CA ALA A 396 -5.44 -13.14 6.79
C ALA A 396 -4.57 -11.95 6.36
N THR A 397 -3.49 -11.77 7.09
CA THR A 397 -2.46 -10.76 6.81
C THR A 397 -1.16 -11.44 6.48
N GLY A 398 -0.50 -10.95 5.43
CA GLY A 398 0.85 -11.32 5.05
C GLY A 398 1.76 -10.11 5.08
N ILE A 399 2.94 -10.22 5.71
CA ILE A 399 3.95 -9.16 5.78
C ILE A 399 5.31 -9.72 5.35
N TYR A 400 5.95 -9.08 4.39
CA TYR A 400 7.29 -9.39 3.92
C TYR A 400 8.26 -8.27 4.32
N TYR A 401 9.23 -8.63 5.15
CA TYR A 401 10.29 -7.75 5.64
C TYR A 401 11.47 -7.79 4.67
N TYR A 402 11.28 -7.19 3.51
CA TYR A 402 12.17 -7.41 2.36
C TYR A 402 13.55 -6.77 2.52
N ASP A 403 13.68 -5.67 3.26
CA ASP A 403 14.99 -5.04 3.49
C ASP A 403 15.07 -4.33 4.84
N GLN A 404 16.25 -4.40 5.45
CA GLN A 404 16.55 -3.77 6.73
C GLN A 404 18.04 -3.44 6.79
N GLU A 405 18.39 -2.27 7.31
CA GLU A 405 19.78 -1.84 7.43
C GLU A 405 19.98 -0.94 8.65
N ASN A 406 21.10 -1.14 9.37
CA ASN A 406 21.53 -0.31 10.49
C ASN A 406 20.50 -0.11 11.62
N ILE A 407 19.62 -1.09 11.87
CA ILE A 407 18.67 -1.08 12.99
C ILE A 407 18.97 -2.19 14.00
N SER A 408 18.63 -1.97 15.27
CA SER A 408 18.57 -2.99 16.32
C SER A 408 17.59 -4.10 15.95
N ASP A 409 17.47 -5.11 16.80
CA ASP A 409 16.41 -6.11 16.62
C ASP A 409 15.04 -5.41 16.63
N SER A 410 14.13 -5.87 15.77
CA SER A 410 12.77 -5.36 15.62
C SER A 410 11.78 -6.52 15.67
N TYR A 411 10.66 -6.32 16.35
CA TYR A 411 9.67 -7.37 16.64
C TYR A 411 8.26 -6.94 16.21
N LEU A 412 7.44 -7.93 15.86
CA LEU A 412 6.01 -7.79 15.68
C LEU A 412 5.32 -8.52 16.84
N ALA A 413 4.77 -7.77 17.78
CA ALA A 413 4.07 -8.32 18.94
C ALA A 413 2.60 -8.56 18.64
N PHE A 414 2.02 -9.56 19.30
CA PHE A 414 0.63 -9.98 19.14
C PHE A 414 -0.08 -10.06 20.49
N ARG A 415 -1.35 -9.67 20.47
CA ARG A 415 -2.27 -9.81 21.60
C ARG A 415 -3.69 -10.05 21.08
N GLN A 416 -4.57 -10.54 21.94
CA GLN A 416 -5.92 -10.92 21.56
C GLN A 416 -6.90 -10.57 22.67
N SER A 417 -8.09 -10.12 22.28
CA SER A 417 -9.21 -9.96 23.21
C SER A 417 -9.71 -11.34 23.65
N VAL A 418 -9.92 -11.52 24.95
CA VAL A 418 -10.34 -12.79 25.54
C VAL A 418 -11.71 -12.67 26.17
N CYS A 419 -12.41 -13.79 26.30
CA CYS A 419 -13.64 -13.83 27.08
C CYS A 419 -13.32 -13.67 28.58
N GLU A 420 -14.31 -13.20 29.34
CA GLU A 420 -14.24 -13.23 30.80
C GLU A 420 -14.11 -14.70 31.26
N PRO A 421 -13.19 -15.02 32.20
CA PRO A 421 -13.11 -16.37 32.76
C PRO A 421 -14.34 -16.67 33.61
N ASP A 422 -14.61 -17.94 33.89
CA ASP A 422 -15.51 -18.32 34.97
C ASP A 422 -14.82 -18.09 36.33
N TYR A 423 -15.47 -17.36 37.24
CA TYR A 423 -14.99 -17.09 38.61
C TYR A 423 -16.14 -16.88 39.59
N GLU A 424 -15.87 -17.03 40.90
CA GLU A 424 -16.82 -16.71 41.96
C GLU A 424 -16.95 -15.19 42.13
N GLN A 425 -18.14 -14.69 42.45
CA GLN A 425 -18.34 -13.26 42.66
C GLN A 425 -17.33 -12.71 43.69
N ASP A 426 -16.67 -11.60 43.35
CA ASP A 426 -15.60 -10.92 44.12
C ASP A 426 -14.27 -11.69 44.25
N ASP A 427 -14.07 -12.80 43.55
CA ASP A 427 -12.82 -13.58 43.53
C ASP A 427 -11.80 -13.04 42.51
N GLY A 428 -11.44 -11.76 42.65
CA GLY A 428 -10.45 -11.11 41.79
C GLY A 428 -9.03 -11.68 41.96
N VAL A 429 -8.71 -12.22 43.14
CA VAL A 429 -7.38 -12.77 43.47
C VAL A 429 -7.08 -13.99 42.62
N SER A 430 -7.99 -14.95 42.56
CA SER A 430 -7.76 -16.19 41.82
C SER A 430 -7.75 -15.96 40.31
N VAL A 431 -8.57 -15.01 39.82
CA VAL A 431 -8.54 -14.59 38.41
C VAL A 431 -7.17 -14.01 38.06
N LYS A 432 -6.62 -13.16 38.92
CA LYS A 432 -5.29 -12.57 38.74
C LYS A 432 -4.19 -13.63 38.77
N GLU A 433 -4.20 -14.53 39.74
CA GLU A 433 -3.16 -15.56 39.85
C GLU A 433 -3.23 -16.60 38.72
N LYS A 434 -4.45 -16.98 38.30
CA LYS A 434 -4.65 -18.02 37.27
C LYS A 434 -4.51 -17.49 35.85
N TYR A 435 -4.89 -16.24 35.57
CA TYR A 435 -4.94 -15.71 34.20
C TYR A 435 -4.14 -14.42 33.98
N ASN A 436 -3.61 -13.80 35.04
CA ASN A 436 -2.94 -12.51 35.00
C ASN A 436 -3.84 -11.39 34.43
N LEU A 437 -5.11 -11.41 34.83
CA LEU A 437 -6.07 -10.33 34.61
C LEU A 437 -6.31 -9.57 35.91
N GLU A 438 -6.30 -8.24 35.84
CA GLU A 438 -6.63 -7.38 36.97
C GLU A 438 -8.14 -7.11 37.02
N ASN A 439 -8.70 -6.95 38.22
CA ASN A 439 -10.09 -6.55 38.38
C ASN A 439 -10.36 -5.21 37.67
N GLU A 440 -11.49 -5.11 36.97
CA GLU A 440 -11.85 -3.98 36.09
C GLU A 440 -10.82 -3.67 34.98
N GLY A 441 -9.85 -4.57 34.76
CA GLY A 441 -8.84 -4.45 33.72
C GLY A 441 -9.36 -4.84 32.33
N PRO A 442 -8.62 -4.50 31.27
CA PRO A 442 -8.99 -4.90 29.91
C PRO A 442 -8.88 -6.42 29.73
N LEU A 443 -9.90 -7.04 29.13
CA LEU A 443 -9.90 -8.46 28.74
C LEU A 443 -9.03 -8.70 27.49
N ASN A 444 -7.72 -8.61 27.65
CA ASN A 444 -6.77 -8.79 26.55
C ASN A 444 -5.46 -9.45 27.03
N GLN A 445 -4.99 -10.45 26.31
CA GLN A 445 -3.76 -11.19 26.64
C GLN A 445 -2.71 -11.07 25.54
N ARG A 446 -1.46 -10.80 25.93
CA ARG A 446 -0.31 -10.87 25.02
C ARG A 446 -0.02 -12.34 24.68
N LEU A 447 0.13 -12.63 23.39
CA LEU A 447 0.34 -13.99 22.89
C LEU A 447 1.81 -14.30 22.61
N GLY A 448 2.62 -13.26 22.39
CA GLY A 448 4.04 -13.38 22.05
C GLY A 448 4.44 -12.39 20.97
N GLU A 449 5.62 -12.59 20.40
CA GLU A 449 6.15 -11.73 19.35
C GLU A 449 7.03 -12.50 18.37
N ILE A 450 7.04 -12.04 17.12
CA ILE A 450 7.87 -12.61 16.07
C ILE A 450 9.00 -11.63 15.76
N LYS A 451 10.24 -12.10 15.85
CA LYS A 451 11.41 -11.33 15.43
C LYS A 451 11.34 -11.07 13.93
N THR A 452 11.56 -9.84 13.53
CA THR A 452 11.40 -9.41 12.14
C THR A 452 12.77 -9.21 11.51
N VAL A 453 13.21 -10.19 10.72
CA VAL A 453 14.52 -10.18 10.07
C VAL A 453 14.37 -9.92 8.58
N LYS A 454 15.45 -9.44 7.96
CA LYS A 454 15.51 -9.25 6.51
C LYS A 454 15.18 -10.57 5.77
N ASN A 455 14.42 -10.44 4.68
CA ASN A 455 13.94 -11.50 3.82
C ASN A 455 12.92 -12.47 4.43
N ARG A 456 12.40 -12.20 5.64
CA ARG A 456 11.35 -13.01 6.26
C ARG A 456 9.96 -12.64 5.75
N ILE A 457 9.19 -13.64 5.36
CA ILE A 457 7.74 -13.54 5.21
C ILE A 457 7.05 -14.04 6.49
N ILE A 458 6.01 -13.34 6.93
CA ILE A 458 5.13 -13.71 8.04
C ILE A 458 3.69 -13.71 7.52
N SER A 459 2.89 -14.71 7.86
CA SER A 459 1.43 -14.67 7.69
C SER A 459 0.72 -15.07 8.96
N PHE A 460 -0.39 -14.40 9.27
CA PHE A 460 -1.17 -14.60 10.47
C PHE A 460 -2.66 -14.27 10.23
N PRO A 461 -3.57 -14.85 11.01
CA PRO A 461 -5.00 -14.54 10.90
C PRO A 461 -5.28 -13.13 11.45
N ASN A 462 -6.23 -12.42 10.85
CA ASN A 462 -6.58 -11.05 11.25
C ASN A 462 -7.45 -11.00 12.53
N ILE A 463 -7.31 -11.98 13.41
CA ILE A 463 -7.98 -12.09 14.71
C ILE A 463 -7.11 -11.54 15.85
N TYR A 464 -5.85 -11.23 15.55
CA TYR A 464 -4.89 -10.70 16.50
C TYR A 464 -4.72 -9.21 16.34
N GLN A 465 -4.76 -8.49 17.46
CA GLN A 465 -4.17 -7.17 17.51
C GLN A 465 -2.66 -7.32 17.44
N HIS A 466 -2.01 -6.53 16.59
CA HIS A 466 -0.56 -6.57 16.42
C HIS A 466 0.05 -5.18 16.52
N GLN A 467 1.34 -5.14 16.87
CA GLN A 467 2.09 -3.91 17.06
C GLN A 467 3.56 -4.10 16.69
N VAL A 468 4.07 -3.25 15.81
CA VAL A 468 5.52 -3.13 15.57
C VAL A 468 6.16 -2.55 16.84
N GLN A 469 7.09 -3.29 17.45
CA GLN A 469 7.80 -2.81 18.66
C GLN A 469 8.83 -1.73 18.31
N ASP A 470 9.33 -1.05 19.33
CA ASP A 470 10.38 -0.05 19.21
C ASP A 470 11.70 -0.65 18.72
N PHE A 471 12.50 0.19 18.05
CA PHE A 471 13.85 -0.15 17.63
C PHE A 471 14.65 1.13 17.37
N GLU A 472 15.97 1.03 17.36
CA GLU A 472 16.87 2.17 17.16
C GLU A 472 18.02 1.86 16.20
N LEU A 473 18.76 2.89 15.80
CA LEU A 473 19.98 2.75 15.01
C LEU A 473 21.05 1.97 15.78
N LYS A 474 21.68 0.99 15.12
CA LYS A 474 22.87 0.29 15.65
C LYS A 474 24.08 1.22 15.70
N ASP A 475 24.38 1.85 14.58
CA ASP A 475 25.36 2.93 14.47
C ASP A 475 24.59 4.25 14.37
N LYS A 476 24.49 4.97 15.49
CA LYS A 476 23.75 6.25 15.59
C LYS A 476 24.32 7.37 14.73
N SER A 477 25.49 7.18 14.12
CA SER A 477 26.10 8.16 13.19
C SER A 477 25.62 8.01 11.74
N LYS A 478 24.93 6.92 11.41
CA LYS A 478 24.46 6.61 10.04
C LYS A 478 22.95 6.42 10.03
N PRO A 479 22.26 6.74 8.92
CA PRO A 479 20.86 6.41 8.77
C PRO A 479 20.63 4.89 8.75
N GLY A 480 19.38 4.49 8.95
CA GLY A 480 18.95 3.10 8.95
C GLY A 480 17.48 2.99 8.58
N TYR A 481 17.03 1.79 8.21
CA TYR A 481 15.67 1.59 7.76
C TYR A 481 15.16 0.17 7.96
N ARG A 482 13.83 0.05 7.91
CA ARG A 482 13.07 -1.21 7.84
C ARG A 482 11.99 -1.05 6.77
N LYS A 483 11.98 -1.92 5.77
CA LYS A 483 11.04 -1.85 4.64
C LYS A 483 10.12 -3.06 4.60
N ILE A 484 8.83 -2.83 4.34
CA ILE A 484 7.81 -3.88 4.34
C ILE A 484 6.87 -3.82 3.13
N LEU A 485 6.44 -5.00 2.69
CA LEU A 485 5.33 -5.22 1.76
C LEU A 485 4.27 -6.05 2.48
N CYS A 486 3.01 -5.60 2.45
CA CYS A 486 1.90 -6.31 3.07
C CYS A 486 0.83 -6.68 2.04
N PHE A 487 0.19 -7.83 2.29
CA PHE A 487 -1.01 -8.29 1.61
C PHE A 487 -2.09 -8.56 2.65
N PHE A 488 -3.25 -7.92 2.52
CA PHE A 488 -4.40 -8.21 3.37
C PHE A 488 -5.46 -8.93 2.53
N LEU A 489 -5.70 -10.19 2.87
CA LEU A 489 -6.62 -11.05 2.14
C LEU A 489 -8.03 -10.85 2.69
N ILE A 490 -8.92 -10.38 1.82
CA ILE A 490 -10.36 -10.35 2.07
C ILE A 490 -10.89 -11.79 2.08
N ASN A 491 -11.88 -12.05 2.94
CA ASN A 491 -12.58 -13.33 3.03
C ASN A 491 -12.92 -13.89 1.64
N PRO A 492 -12.33 -15.03 1.22
CA PRO A 492 -12.55 -15.61 -0.11
C PRO A 492 -14.01 -15.98 -0.39
N ASN A 493 -14.84 -16.08 0.64
CA ASN A 493 -16.26 -16.42 0.53
C ASN A 493 -17.16 -15.20 0.31
N LYS A 494 -16.61 -13.98 0.43
CA LYS A 494 -17.35 -12.72 0.25
C LYS A 494 -16.67 -11.84 -0.78
N ARG A 495 -17.46 -10.94 -1.37
CA ARG A 495 -17.02 -9.99 -2.39
C ARG A 495 -17.45 -8.59 -1.97
N ILE A 496 -16.50 -7.67 -1.94
CA ILE A 496 -16.74 -6.26 -1.66
C ILE A 496 -16.40 -5.39 -2.88
N TYR A 497 -16.68 -4.09 -2.83
CA TYR A 497 -16.23 -3.18 -3.89
C TYR A 497 -14.71 -3.29 -4.06
N SER A 498 -14.23 -3.45 -5.28
CA SER A 498 -12.82 -3.63 -5.59
C SER A 498 -12.45 -2.76 -6.79
N THR A 499 -11.17 -2.76 -7.16
CA THR A 499 -10.68 -2.05 -8.34
C THR A 499 -11.20 -2.61 -9.68
N ALA A 500 -11.95 -3.72 -9.68
CA ALA A 500 -12.74 -4.14 -10.83
C ALA A 500 -14.09 -3.40 -10.95
N HIS A 501 -14.66 -2.99 -9.81
CA HIS A 501 -15.95 -2.30 -9.74
C HIS A 501 -15.81 -0.78 -9.73
N ILE A 502 -14.71 -0.28 -9.16
CA ILE A 502 -14.43 1.14 -8.99
C ILE A 502 -13.38 1.57 -10.00
N PRO A 503 -13.64 2.57 -10.87
CA PRO A 503 -12.63 3.13 -11.74
C PRO A 503 -11.52 3.86 -10.96
N PRO A 504 -10.34 4.04 -11.55
CA PRO A 504 -9.27 4.85 -10.95
C PRO A 504 -9.77 6.23 -10.55
N GLN A 505 -9.45 6.63 -9.31
CA GLN A 505 -9.90 7.88 -8.70
C GLN A 505 -8.83 8.99 -8.78
N GLN A 506 -7.60 8.63 -9.15
CA GLN A 506 -6.44 9.52 -9.21
C GLN A 506 -6.58 10.50 -10.39
N LEU A 507 -6.58 11.81 -10.10
CA LEU A 507 -6.66 12.84 -11.13
C LEU A 507 -5.48 12.78 -12.11
N SER A 508 -4.27 12.56 -11.59
CA SER A 508 -3.06 12.46 -12.42
C SER A 508 -3.13 11.33 -13.45
N TRP A 509 -3.79 10.21 -13.13
CA TRP A 509 -3.97 9.11 -14.09
C TRP A 509 -4.93 9.51 -15.20
N PHE A 510 -5.98 10.26 -14.86
CA PHE A 510 -6.90 10.82 -15.85
C PHE A 510 -6.19 11.82 -16.77
N GLU A 511 -5.33 12.68 -16.21
CA GLU A 511 -4.51 13.61 -16.99
C GLU A 511 -3.55 12.89 -17.92
N ILE A 512 -2.87 11.84 -17.45
CA ILE A 512 -1.99 10.99 -18.27
C ILE A 512 -2.77 10.37 -19.43
N GLU A 513 -3.93 9.77 -19.17
CA GLU A 513 -4.75 9.15 -20.22
C GLU A 513 -5.33 10.19 -21.19
N LEU A 514 -5.75 11.35 -20.69
CA LEU A 514 -6.13 12.48 -21.53
C LEU A 514 -4.97 12.96 -22.40
N MET A 515 -3.75 13.05 -21.86
CA MET A 515 -2.56 13.44 -22.62
C MET A 515 -2.18 12.37 -23.64
N LYS A 516 -2.26 11.08 -23.30
CA LYS A 516 -2.08 9.98 -24.27
C LYS A 516 -3.12 10.03 -25.36
N ASN A 517 -4.38 10.32 -25.03
CA ASN A 517 -5.44 10.47 -26.02
C ASN A 517 -5.28 11.75 -26.83
N LYS A 518 -4.82 12.87 -26.26
CA LYS A 518 -4.43 14.07 -27.02
C LYS A 518 -3.26 13.78 -27.94
N ASN A 519 -2.25 13.03 -27.46
CA ASN A 519 -1.09 12.63 -28.24
C ASN A 519 -1.47 11.62 -29.31
N LYS A 520 -2.35 10.65 -29.04
CA LYS A 520 -2.95 9.75 -30.02
C LYS A 520 -3.88 10.48 -30.97
N LEU A 521 -4.63 11.48 -30.56
CA LEU A 521 -5.46 12.31 -31.45
C LEU A 521 -4.57 13.21 -32.31
N LYS A 522 -3.45 13.70 -31.76
CA LYS A 522 -2.39 14.36 -32.52
C LYS A 522 -1.77 13.35 -33.49
N GLN A 523 -1.26 12.20 -33.07
CA GLN A 523 -0.71 11.13 -33.92
C GLN A 523 -1.69 10.56 -34.94
N THR A 524 -2.97 10.41 -34.60
CA THR A 524 -4.02 9.93 -35.51
C THR A 524 -4.38 11.02 -36.50
N LYS A 525 -4.45 12.29 -36.07
CA LYS A 525 -4.49 13.41 -37.01
C LYS A 525 -3.26 13.39 -37.91
N TYR A 526 -2.06 13.19 -37.36
CA TYR A 526 -0.80 13.15 -38.11
C TYR A 526 -0.78 12.01 -39.13
N ASN A 527 -1.17 10.79 -38.75
CA ASN A 527 -1.27 9.64 -39.64
C ASN A 527 -2.39 9.83 -40.69
N ILE A 528 -3.51 10.47 -40.34
CA ILE A 528 -4.55 10.86 -41.30
C ILE A 528 -4.03 11.97 -42.24
N PHE A 529 -3.20 12.90 -41.77
CA PHE A 529 -2.56 13.96 -42.56
C PHE A 529 -1.44 13.40 -43.47
N GLU A 530 -0.67 12.41 -43.01
CA GLU A 530 0.32 11.65 -43.80
C GLU A 530 -0.36 10.83 -44.91
N MET A 531 -1.49 10.19 -44.63
CA MET A 531 -2.21 9.38 -45.61
C MET A 531 -3.02 10.19 -46.65
N SER A 532 -3.23 11.50 -46.46
CA SER A 532 -4.18 12.28 -47.27
C SER A 532 -3.55 13.31 -48.22
N GLY A 533 -2.21 13.43 -48.27
CA GLY A 533 -1.54 14.38 -49.18
C GLY A 533 -1.91 15.86 -48.93
N ILE A 534 -2.53 16.17 -47.78
CA ILE A 534 -3.08 17.50 -47.46
C ILE A 534 -1.98 18.57 -47.44
N CYS A 535 -0.81 18.27 -46.90
CA CYS A 535 0.32 19.22 -46.86
C CYS A 535 0.72 19.65 -48.28
N LYS A 536 0.98 18.69 -49.17
CA LYS A 536 1.33 18.97 -50.57
C LYS A 536 0.20 19.72 -51.30
N ASN A 537 -1.06 19.29 -51.13
CA ASN A 537 -2.21 19.96 -51.74
C ASN A 537 -2.37 21.40 -51.26
N ARG A 538 -2.21 21.64 -49.95
CA ARG A 538 -2.26 22.98 -49.38
C ARG A 538 -1.11 23.86 -49.90
N LEU A 539 0.12 23.35 -49.94
CA LEU A 539 1.28 24.11 -50.45
C LEU A 539 1.14 24.44 -51.94
N MET A 540 0.55 23.54 -52.74
CA MET A 540 0.22 23.82 -54.14
C MET A 540 -0.83 24.94 -54.28
N GLU A 541 -1.86 24.94 -53.44
CA GLU A 541 -2.87 26.01 -53.42
C GLU A 541 -2.28 27.35 -52.90
N GLU A 542 -1.44 27.35 -51.88
CA GLU A 542 -0.70 28.56 -51.43
C GLU A 542 0.15 29.14 -52.58
N ARG A 543 0.87 28.28 -53.31
CA ARG A 543 1.66 28.69 -54.48
C ARG A 543 0.79 29.28 -55.58
N LYS A 544 -0.35 28.66 -55.86
CA LYS A 544 -1.31 29.12 -56.87
C LYS A 544 -1.91 30.47 -56.49
N GLN A 545 -2.31 30.64 -55.23
CA GLN A 545 -2.83 31.91 -54.72
C GLN A 545 -1.76 33.00 -54.73
N TRP A 546 -0.54 32.71 -54.27
CA TRP A 546 0.58 33.65 -54.32
C TRP A 546 0.88 34.12 -55.75
N ARG A 547 0.89 33.22 -56.73
CA ARG A 547 1.11 33.59 -58.14
C ARG A 547 -0.03 34.43 -58.72
N LYS A 548 -1.25 34.27 -58.21
CA LYS A 548 -2.41 35.05 -58.63
C LYS A 548 -2.38 36.46 -58.04
N ASP A 549 -2.05 36.57 -56.77
CA ASP A 549 -1.99 37.85 -56.04
C ASP A 549 -1.01 37.75 -54.86
N HIS A 550 0.02 38.60 -54.87
CA HIS A 550 0.93 38.80 -53.74
C HIS A 550 1.28 40.28 -53.59
N PRO A 551 1.64 40.75 -52.38
CA PRO A 551 1.99 42.15 -52.16
C PRO A 551 3.23 42.54 -52.99
N PHE A 552 3.22 43.75 -53.54
CA PHE A 552 4.31 44.27 -54.35
C PHE A 552 5.65 44.22 -53.60
N GLY A 553 6.71 43.81 -54.29
CA GLY A 553 8.08 43.71 -53.77
C GLY A 553 8.38 42.42 -52.97
N PHE A 554 7.37 41.64 -52.58
CA PHE A 554 7.59 40.33 -52.00
C PHE A 554 7.84 39.28 -53.08
N TYR A 555 8.66 38.27 -52.76
CA TYR A 555 8.71 37.03 -53.53
C TYR A 555 8.63 35.82 -52.61
N ALA A 556 8.09 34.72 -53.12
CA ALA A 556 8.07 33.43 -52.44
C ALA A 556 8.07 32.31 -53.49
N LYS A 557 9.05 31.41 -53.41
CA LYS A 557 9.20 30.29 -54.35
C LYS A 557 9.69 29.04 -53.63
N PRO A 558 9.19 27.84 -53.98
CA PRO A 558 9.78 26.60 -53.50
C PRO A 558 11.23 26.46 -53.98
N SER A 559 12.07 25.89 -53.13
CA SER A 559 13.46 25.56 -53.43
C SER A 559 13.55 24.48 -54.51
N LYS A 560 14.63 24.50 -55.28
CA LYS A 560 14.95 23.44 -56.26
C LYS A 560 15.91 22.45 -55.64
N ALA A 561 15.62 21.16 -55.75
CA ALA A 561 16.54 20.09 -55.42
C ALA A 561 17.67 19.99 -56.47
N THR A 562 18.71 19.23 -56.16
CA THR A 562 19.91 19.05 -57.01
C THR A 562 19.60 18.41 -58.36
N ASP A 563 18.51 17.66 -58.47
CA ASP A 563 18.00 17.04 -59.70
C ASP A 563 17.06 17.96 -60.51
N GLY A 564 16.85 19.20 -60.06
CA GLY A 564 15.98 20.19 -60.69
C GLY A 564 14.50 20.08 -60.30
N THR A 565 14.10 19.12 -59.47
CA THR A 565 12.73 19.01 -58.97
C THR A 565 12.42 20.08 -57.91
N LEU A 566 11.14 20.43 -57.75
CA LEU A 566 10.72 21.42 -56.76
C LEU A 566 10.50 20.75 -55.40
N ASN A 567 11.21 21.21 -54.37
CA ASN A 567 10.93 20.83 -52.99
C ASN A 567 9.84 21.75 -52.42
N LEU A 568 8.59 21.27 -52.36
CA LEU A 568 7.47 22.05 -51.84
C LEU A 568 7.55 22.31 -50.33
N LEU A 569 8.39 21.59 -49.58
CA LEU A 569 8.51 21.76 -48.13
C LEU A 569 9.51 22.87 -47.74
N GLU A 570 10.29 23.40 -48.69
CA GLU A 570 11.27 24.44 -48.42
C GLU A 570 11.09 25.59 -49.40
N TRP A 571 10.94 26.81 -48.91
CA TRP A 571 10.68 27.98 -49.72
C TRP A 571 11.68 29.09 -49.44
N GLU A 572 12.16 29.71 -50.50
CA GLU A 572 12.93 30.94 -50.46
C GLU A 572 11.98 32.12 -50.67
N CYS A 573 11.89 33.01 -49.68
CA CYS A 573 11.05 34.20 -49.74
C CYS A 573 11.90 35.47 -49.54
N GLY A 574 11.39 36.59 -50.03
CA GLY A 574 11.95 37.92 -49.80
C GLY A 574 10.89 38.87 -49.30
N ILE A 575 11.22 39.60 -48.23
CA ILE A 575 10.34 40.58 -47.59
C ILE A 575 10.94 41.97 -47.82
N PRO A 576 10.28 42.88 -48.55
CA PRO A 576 10.74 44.25 -48.69
C PRO A 576 10.52 45.01 -47.37
N GLY A 577 11.45 45.89 -47.00
CA GLY A 577 11.21 46.82 -45.92
C GLY A 577 10.07 47.81 -46.24
N LYS A 578 9.32 48.21 -45.22
CA LYS A 578 8.21 49.16 -45.41
C LYS A 578 8.74 50.56 -45.78
N PRO A 579 8.06 51.31 -46.67
CA PRO A 579 8.39 52.70 -46.94
C PRO A 579 8.31 53.55 -45.67
N LYS A 580 9.16 54.58 -45.57
CA LYS A 580 9.28 55.51 -44.44
C LYS A 580 9.66 54.83 -43.13
N THR A 581 10.38 53.71 -43.21
CA THR A 581 10.94 53.01 -42.04
C THR A 581 12.44 52.81 -42.23
N PRO A 582 13.22 52.59 -41.16
CA PRO A 582 14.65 52.28 -41.27
C PRO A 582 14.98 51.04 -42.13
N TRP A 583 13.99 50.18 -42.38
CA TRP A 583 14.10 48.98 -43.20
C TRP A 583 13.92 49.26 -44.70
N GLU A 584 13.47 50.46 -45.07
CA GLU A 584 13.19 50.84 -46.47
C GLU A 584 14.42 50.63 -47.38
N GLY A 585 14.18 50.13 -48.59
CA GLY A 585 15.21 49.85 -49.59
C GLY A 585 15.81 48.45 -49.52
N GLY A 586 15.73 47.76 -48.37
CA GLY A 586 16.19 46.38 -48.22
C GLY A 586 15.15 45.33 -48.65
N VAL A 587 15.62 44.18 -49.16
CA VAL A 587 14.81 42.96 -49.36
C VAL A 587 15.44 41.81 -48.58
N TYR A 588 14.75 41.40 -47.51
CA TYR A 588 15.27 40.46 -46.53
C TYR A 588 14.90 39.03 -46.91
N LYS A 589 15.93 38.20 -47.17
CA LYS A 589 15.76 36.79 -47.55
C LYS A 589 15.40 35.95 -46.33
N ILE A 590 14.30 35.20 -46.44
CA ILE A 590 13.80 34.33 -45.39
C ILE A 590 13.46 32.95 -45.96
N ALA A 591 13.98 31.91 -45.32
CA ALA A 591 13.68 30.53 -45.61
C ALA A 591 12.47 30.07 -44.78
N LEU A 592 11.50 29.45 -45.45
CA LEU A 592 10.34 28.82 -44.84
C LEU A 592 10.47 27.30 -44.98
N THR A 593 10.53 26.58 -43.86
CA THR A 593 10.53 25.12 -43.84
C THR A 593 9.20 24.63 -43.29
N PHE A 594 8.41 24.00 -44.15
CA PHE A 594 7.12 23.43 -43.81
C PHE A 594 7.32 22.00 -43.29
N PRO A 595 6.81 21.69 -42.09
CA PRO A 595 6.82 20.32 -41.62
C PRO A 595 5.75 19.52 -42.37
N GLU A 596 5.85 18.19 -42.39
CA GLU A 596 4.90 17.35 -43.13
C GLU A 596 3.46 17.50 -42.64
N GLU A 597 3.26 18.00 -41.42
CA GLU A 597 1.95 18.15 -40.80
C GLU A 597 1.34 19.54 -41.02
N TYR A 598 1.98 20.37 -41.84
CA TYR A 598 1.40 21.61 -42.35
C TYR A 598 0.09 21.30 -43.12
N PRO A 599 -0.99 22.09 -42.96
CA PRO A 599 -1.10 23.36 -42.22
C PRO A 599 -1.46 23.23 -40.74
N THR A 600 -1.52 22.02 -40.17
CA THR A 600 -1.81 21.84 -38.73
C THR A 600 -0.69 22.43 -37.88
N LYS A 601 0.57 22.21 -38.27
CA LYS A 601 1.74 22.89 -37.69
C LYS A 601 2.20 24.09 -38.54
N PRO A 602 2.73 25.16 -37.92
CA PRO A 602 3.29 26.30 -38.63
C PRO A 602 4.60 25.94 -39.35
N PRO A 603 4.96 26.65 -40.43
CA PRO A 603 6.31 26.60 -40.96
C PRO A 603 7.31 27.24 -39.99
N LYS A 604 8.55 26.77 -40.03
CA LYS A 604 9.68 27.48 -39.41
C LYS A 604 10.17 28.56 -40.37
N CYS A 605 10.23 29.81 -39.90
CA CYS A 605 10.73 30.95 -40.67
C CYS A 605 12.10 31.40 -40.16
N LYS A 606 13.10 31.47 -41.05
CA LYS A 606 14.48 31.76 -40.69
C LYS A 606 15.12 32.74 -41.68
N PHE A 607 15.59 33.89 -41.21
CA PHE A 607 16.36 34.83 -42.01
C PHE A 607 17.75 34.28 -42.35
N THR A 608 18.17 34.46 -43.60
CA THR A 608 19.49 34.03 -44.09
C THR A 608 20.09 35.13 -44.96
N PRO A 609 21.08 35.89 -44.48
CA PRO A 609 21.71 35.81 -43.15
C PRO A 609 20.77 36.24 -42.00
N PRO A 610 21.08 35.89 -40.72
CA PRO A 610 20.33 36.38 -39.56
C PRO A 610 20.30 37.91 -39.49
N LEU A 611 19.13 38.48 -39.18
CA LEU A 611 18.94 39.93 -39.03
C LEU A 611 19.25 40.40 -37.61
N PHE A 612 19.55 41.69 -37.46
CA PHE A 612 19.73 42.32 -36.15
C PHE A 612 18.37 42.85 -35.70
N HIS A 613 17.60 42.05 -34.96
CA HIS A 613 16.23 42.39 -34.62
C HIS A 613 15.81 41.81 -33.25
N PRO A 614 15.08 42.56 -32.38
CA PRO A 614 14.71 42.09 -31.05
C PRO A 614 14.02 40.72 -31.01
N ASN A 615 13.21 40.38 -32.03
CA ASN A 615 12.45 39.12 -32.12
C ASN A 615 13.01 38.11 -33.14
N VAL A 616 14.27 38.24 -33.56
CA VAL A 616 14.95 37.24 -34.41
C VAL A 616 16.07 36.61 -33.59
N PHE A 617 16.07 35.29 -33.44
CA PHE A 617 17.14 34.59 -32.73
C PHE A 617 18.48 34.75 -33.46
N PRO A 618 19.64 34.59 -32.79
CA PRO A 618 20.95 34.56 -33.46
C PRO A 618 21.05 33.51 -34.59
N SER A 619 20.24 32.46 -34.54
CA SER A 619 20.12 31.47 -35.61
C SER A 619 19.44 32.02 -36.87
N GLY A 620 18.76 33.16 -36.81
CA GLY A 620 17.89 33.72 -37.84
C GLY A 620 16.41 33.35 -37.68
N THR A 621 16.07 32.47 -36.75
CA THR A 621 14.67 32.02 -36.53
C THR A 621 13.80 33.15 -36.02
N VAL A 622 12.61 33.34 -36.57
CA VAL A 622 11.68 34.41 -36.19
C VAL A 622 10.80 34.00 -35.00
N CYS A 623 10.72 34.83 -33.97
CA CYS A 623 9.78 34.69 -32.87
C CYS A 623 8.53 35.54 -33.13
N LEU A 624 7.45 34.91 -33.64
CA LEU A 624 6.18 35.56 -33.91
C LEU A 624 5.03 34.68 -33.42
N SER A 625 4.00 35.26 -32.79
CA SER A 625 2.90 34.50 -32.16
C SER A 625 2.14 33.63 -33.16
N ILE A 626 1.93 34.11 -34.39
CA ILE A 626 1.30 33.32 -35.46
C ILE A 626 2.18 32.17 -35.95
N LEU A 627 3.47 32.10 -35.60
CA LEU A 627 4.35 30.97 -35.95
C LEU A 627 4.55 29.99 -34.78
N ASN A 628 3.81 30.17 -33.68
CA ASN A 628 3.85 29.31 -32.52
C ASN A 628 2.54 28.50 -32.40
N GLU A 629 2.67 27.16 -32.35
CA GLU A 629 1.57 26.19 -32.32
C GLU A 629 0.58 26.47 -31.18
N ASP A 630 1.08 26.87 -30.01
CA ASP A 630 0.27 27.01 -28.79
C ASP A 630 -0.18 28.46 -28.52
N LYS A 631 0.33 29.45 -29.25
CA LYS A 631 -0.03 30.87 -29.07
C LYS A 631 -1.06 31.36 -30.10
N GLY A 632 -0.70 31.36 -31.38
CA GLY A 632 -1.45 32.10 -32.40
C GLY A 632 -1.59 31.43 -33.76
N TRP A 633 -0.94 30.28 -33.98
CA TRP A 633 -1.07 29.56 -35.25
C TRP A 633 -2.50 29.06 -35.48
N LYS A 634 -3.00 29.24 -36.70
CA LYS A 634 -4.24 28.63 -37.18
C LYS A 634 -3.98 28.06 -38.57
N PRO A 635 -4.49 26.86 -38.91
CA PRO A 635 -4.26 26.27 -40.22
C PRO A 635 -4.76 27.14 -41.40
N SER A 636 -5.70 28.05 -41.18
CA SER A 636 -6.20 28.98 -42.20
C SER A 636 -5.24 30.13 -42.51
N ILE A 637 -4.15 30.31 -41.75
CA ILE A 637 -3.18 31.37 -41.99
C ILE A 637 -2.44 31.08 -43.29
N THR A 638 -2.43 32.06 -44.20
CA THR A 638 -1.84 31.93 -45.53
C THR A 638 -0.37 32.34 -45.54
N LEU A 639 0.37 31.92 -46.59
CA LEU A 639 1.74 32.37 -46.85
C LEU A 639 1.83 33.91 -46.90
N LYS A 640 0.83 34.56 -47.50
CA LYS A 640 0.70 36.02 -47.54
C LYS A 640 0.61 36.64 -46.16
N GLN A 641 -0.22 36.07 -45.28
CA GLN A 641 -0.37 36.55 -43.90
C GLN A 641 0.90 36.34 -43.07
N ILE A 642 1.62 35.23 -43.27
CA ILE A 642 2.90 34.98 -42.60
C ILE A 642 3.91 36.06 -43.00
N LEU A 643 4.13 36.26 -44.29
CA LEU A 643 5.15 37.20 -44.77
C LEU A 643 4.83 38.65 -44.42
N LEU A 644 3.55 39.05 -44.47
CA LEU A 644 3.10 40.35 -43.98
C LEU A 644 3.29 40.50 -42.47
N GLY A 645 2.93 39.47 -41.68
CA GLY A 645 3.14 39.51 -40.23
C GLY A 645 4.61 39.62 -39.84
N VAL A 646 5.52 39.01 -40.61
CA VAL A 646 6.96 39.19 -40.43
C VAL A 646 7.40 40.60 -40.84
N GLN A 647 6.87 41.15 -41.93
CA GLN A 647 7.16 42.54 -42.33
C GLN A 647 6.69 43.55 -41.28
N ASP A 648 5.52 43.32 -40.68
CA ASP A 648 4.99 44.13 -39.59
C ASP A 648 5.90 44.04 -38.35
N LEU A 649 6.33 42.81 -38.00
CA LEU A 649 7.23 42.58 -36.87
C LEU A 649 8.57 43.32 -36.99
N LEU A 650 9.12 43.45 -38.21
CA LEU A 650 10.37 44.21 -38.43
C LEU A 650 10.22 45.68 -38.00
N ASN A 651 9.09 46.30 -38.32
CA ASN A 651 8.85 47.70 -37.98
C ASN A 651 8.38 47.87 -36.52
N ASP A 652 7.61 46.92 -36.00
CA ASP A 652 6.97 46.98 -34.70
C ASP A 652 7.39 45.79 -33.81
N PRO A 653 8.60 45.81 -33.21
CA PRO A 653 9.10 44.71 -32.39
C PRO A 653 8.22 44.43 -31.17
N ASN A 654 8.02 43.15 -30.87
CA ASN A 654 7.30 42.71 -29.68
C ASN A 654 8.23 42.68 -28.44
N ASN A 655 8.06 43.63 -27.53
CA ASN A 655 8.87 43.74 -26.31
C ASN A 655 8.65 42.60 -25.29
N SER A 656 7.56 41.84 -25.39
CA SER A 656 7.25 40.76 -24.46
C SER A 656 7.96 39.44 -24.80
N ASP A 657 8.46 39.27 -26.04
CA ASP A 657 9.10 38.04 -26.50
C ASP A 657 10.51 38.32 -27.12
N PRO A 658 11.49 38.83 -26.35
CA PRO A 658 12.82 39.12 -26.86
C PRO A 658 13.59 37.84 -27.22
N ALA A 659 14.14 37.78 -28.43
CA ALA A 659 14.91 36.65 -28.98
C ALA A 659 16.41 36.97 -29.17
N GLN A 660 16.78 38.25 -29.29
CA GLN A 660 18.16 38.71 -29.38
C GLN A 660 18.41 39.85 -28.40
N SER A 661 19.20 39.55 -27.35
CA SER A 661 19.44 40.47 -26.23
C SER A 661 20.06 41.80 -26.64
N GLU A 662 21.11 41.79 -27.49
CA GLU A 662 21.78 43.02 -27.95
C GLU A 662 20.82 43.95 -28.71
N ALA A 663 20.05 43.40 -29.65
CA ALA A 663 19.08 44.16 -30.44
C ALA A 663 17.94 44.70 -29.56
N TYR A 664 17.43 43.89 -28.62
CA TYR A 664 16.39 44.30 -27.68
C TYR A 664 16.84 45.43 -26.75
N HIS A 665 18.02 45.31 -26.13
CA HIS A 665 18.54 46.35 -25.25
C HIS A 665 18.85 47.64 -26.01
N MET A 666 19.38 47.55 -27.23
CA MET A 666 19.64 48.72 -28.07
C MET A 666 18.33 49.39 -28.49
N PHE A 667 17.33 48.63 -28.92
CA PHE A 667 16.00 49.14 -29.27
C PHE A 667 15.34 49.86 -28.09
N LYS A 668 15.41 49.28 -26.88
CA LYS A 668 14.77 49.82 -25.67
C LYS A 668 15.49 51.04 -25.10
N ASN A 669 16.82 51.01 -25.05
CA ASN A 669 17.61 52.00 -24.31
C ASN A 669 18.28 53.05 -25.21
N ASN A 670 18.45 52.79 -26.51
CA ASN A 670 19.12 53.70 -27.44
C ASN A 670 18.56 53.55 -28.87
N LYS A 671 17.33 54.02 -29.05
CA LYS A 671 16.60 53.93 -30.33
C LYS A 671 17.36 54.54 -31.50
N VAL A 672 18.11 55.64 -31.29
CA VAL A 672 18.91 56.29 -32.35
C VAL A 672 20.03 55.37 -32.83
N ALA A 673 20.76 54.71 -31.93
CA ALA A 673 21.80 53.76 -32.30
C ALA A 673 21.21 52.51 -32.99
N TYR A 674 20.04 52.05 -32.52
CA TYR A 674 19.31 50.95 -33.14
C TYR A 674 18.95 51.28 -34.59
N GLU A 675 18.28 52.41 -34.83
CA GLU A 675 17.86 52.85 -36.18
C GLU A 675 19.05 53.03 -37.12
N LYS A 676 20.18 53.57 -36.64
CA LYS A 676 21.41 53.67 -37.43
C LYS A 676 21.93 52.30 -37.87
N LYS A 677 21.86 51.28 -37.00
CA LYS A 677 22.27 49.90 -37.32
C LYS A 677 21.30 49.24 -38.30
N ILE A 678 19.99 49.52 -38.19
CA ILE A 678 18.99 49.04 -39.15
C ILE A 678 19.18 49.68 -40.53
N LEU A 679 19.43 51.00 -40.60
CA LEU A 679 19.69 51.68 -41.87
C LEU A 679 20.91 51.11 -42.61
N GLN A 680 21.97 50.75 -41.86
CA GLN A 680 23.12 50.05 -42.45
C GLN A 680 22.73 48.65 -42.94
N GLN A 681 22.01 47.88 -42.11
CA GLN A 681 21.53 46.55 -42.48
C GLN A 681 20.61 46.57 -43.71
N ALA A 682 19.77 47.61 -43.87
CA ALA A 682 18.93 47.79 -45.05
C ALA A 682 19.77 47.98 -46.32
N ARG A 683 20.84 48.78 -46.25
CA ARG A 683 21.78 48.96 -47.38
C ARG A 683 22.44 47.64 -47.77
N ASP A 684 22.85 46.84 -46.79
CA ASP A 684 23.50 45.55 -47.01
C ASP A 684 22.57 44.50 -47.65
N HIS A 685 21.24 44.70 -47.57
CA HIS A 685 20.21 43.85 -48.15
C HIS A 685 19.50 44.49 -49.35
N THR A 686 20.08 45.53 -49.95
CA THR A 686 19.55 46.12 -51.18
C THR A 686 19.72 45.10 -52.32
N PRO A 687 18.67 44.76 -53.09
CA PRO A 687 18.81 43.90 -54.27
C PRO A 687 19.85 44.46 -55.23
N THR A 688 20.78 43.61 -55.67
CA THR A 688 21.65 43.95 -56.81
C THR A 688 20.84 43.80 -58.08
N ASP A 689 20.78 44.85 -58.90
CA ASP A 689 20.12 44.86 -60.22
C ASP A 689 20.61 43.74 -61.16
#